data_AF-A0A6J1UDN6-F1
#
_entry.id   AF-A0A6J1UDN6-F1
#
_cell.length_a   1.000
_cell.length_b   1.000
_cell.length_c   1.000
_cell.angle_alpha   90.00
_cell.angle_beta   90.00
_cell.angle_gamma   90.00
#
_symmetry.space_group_name_H-M   'P 1'
#
loop_
_entity.id
_entity.type
_entity.pdbx_description
1 polymer ?
#
loop_
_entity_poly.entity_id
_entity_poly.type
_entity_poly.pdbx_seq_one_letter_code
_entity_poly.pdbx_strand_id
1 'polypeptide(L)'
;FAIGDMSSTIAATHITSRTTFEDLQKKVRNDLTGVLYGEDIEISDTESFSNDPCTSVKKLKGNDVRIILGQFNEEMAAKVFCCAFNEKMFGPKYQWIIPGWYQSFWWEKAIPKLNSSHCLGINLLGAMEGYIGVDFEPLSSKQIKTISGRTPQQYEEEYDQRRGNVEPSKFHGFAYDGIWVIAKTLQQAMKILNATNRNQKIEDFNYTNKELGKIFLDAMNQTSFFGVTGQVMFRNGERMGTIKFTQFQDKKEVKVGEYNAIRDSLEIINNSIKFHGKEPPKDRTIIQKQLRKISLPLYSILSALTILGMIMASAFLFFNIKNRNQKLIKMSSPYMNNLIILGGMLSYASIFLFGLDGSFVSEKTFETLCTIRTWILTVGYTTAFGAMFAKTWRVHAIFKNVKMKKKIIKDQKLMVIVGGMLLIDLCILICWQVVDPLRRTVEKYNMEPDPAGRDISILPILEHCENTHMTIWLGIVYAYKGLLMLFGCFLAWETRNVSIPALNDSKYIGMSVYNVGIMCIIGAAVSFLTRDQPNVQFCIVALVIIFCSTITLCLVFVPKLITLKTNPDAATRNRGLQFTQNQKKDDSKTSTSVTSVNQASTSRLEGLQSENHQLRMKITELDKALEEVTMQLQDTPEKTTYIKQNHYQELNDILSIRNFTESKDGEKTVLKNHLDQNPQAQWNTTESSRTSKDFIEDINSPEHIQRRLSLQLPILHHAYLPSIGGVDASCASPCVSPSASPRHRHVPPSFRVMVSGL
;
A
#
# COMPACT_ATOMS: atom_id res chain seq x y z
N PHE A 1 5.97 27.98 -20.83
CA PHE A 1 6.23 27.02 -21.93
C PHE A 1 7.10 25.82 -21.55
N ALA A 2 8.42 25.93 -21.32
CA ALA A 2 9.27 24.76 -21.01
C ALA A 2 8.83 23.93 -19.77
N ILE A 3 7.94 24.49 -18.96
CA ILE A 3 7.32 23.90 -17.77
C ILE A 3 5.91 23.34 -18.08
N GLY A 4 5.22 23.87 -19.10
CA GLY A 4 3.80 23.60 -19.41
C GLY A 4 3.52 22.25 -20.08
N ASP A 5 4.46 21.72 -20.86
CA ASP A 5 4.32 20.38 -21.45
C ASP A 5 4.56 19.24 -20.43
N MET A 6 4.90 19.56 -19.17
CA MET A 6 5.26 18.57 -18.14
C MET A 6 4.08 18.15 -17.23
N SER A 7 3.10 19.04 -16.99
CA SER A 7 1.86 18.75 -16.25
C SER A 7 0.88 19.92 -16.33
N SER A 8 -0.43 19.66 -16.14
CA SER A 8 -1.47 20.69 -15.99
C SER A 8 -1.59 21.27 -14.57
N THR A 9 -0.67 20.92 -13.67
CA THR A 9 -0.54 21.53 -12.34
C THR A 9 0.90 21.32 -11.88
N ILE A 10 1.80 22.22 -12.27
CA ILE A 10 3.23 21.99 -12.01
C ILE A 10 3.56 22.35 -10.56
N ALA A 11 3.82 21.32 -9.75
CA ALA A 11 4.44 21.38 -8.43
C ALA A 11 5.89 21.87 -8.51
N ALA A 12 6.10 23.14 -8.83
CA ALA A 12 7.41 23.77 -8.87
C ALA A 12 7.89 24.09 -7.45
N THR A 13 9.16 23.82 -7.15
CA THR A 13 9.73 24.04 -5.82
C THR A 13 10.92 24.97 -5.86
N HIS A 14 10.93 25.98 -4.99
CA HIS A 14 11.97 27.00 -4.94
C HIS A 14 12.99 26.76 -3.82
N ILE A 15 14.28 26.63 -4.17
CA ILE A 15 15.39 26.54 -3.21
C ILE A 15 16.23 27.81 -3.30
N THR A 16 16.66 28.36 -2.15
CA THR A 16 17.48 29.58 -2.14
C THR A 16 18.57 29.57 -1.08
N SER A 17 19.74 30.14 -1.40
CA SER A 17 20.86 30.29 -0.47
C SER A 17 20.89 31.68 0.19
N ARG A 18 20.72 31.73 1.51
CA ARG A 18 20.89 32.95 2.32
C ARG A 18 22.37 33.32 2.40
N THR A 19 22.79 34.14 1.45
CA THR A 19 24.14 34.72 1.31
C THR A 19 24.01 36.25 1.23
N THR A 20 25.11 36.98 1.04
CA THR A 20 25.10 38.45 0.87
C THR A 20 24.27 38.96 -0.33
N PHE A 21 23.75 38.08 -1.18
CA PHE A 21 22.79 38.37 -2.25
C PHE A 21 21.30 38.17 -1.84
N GLU A 22 21.00 37.93 -0.56
CA GLU A 22 19.65 37.57 -0.06
C GLU A 22 18.56 38.52 -0.56
N ASP A 23 18.73 39.84 -0.44
CA ASP A 23 17.71 40.83 -0.87
C ASP A 23 17.36 40.73 -2.36
N LEU A 24 18.32 40.38 -3.22
CA LEU A 24 18.08 40.21 -4.66
C LEU A 24 17.34 38.90 -4.93
N GLN A 25 17.78 37.80 -4.31
CA GLN A 25 17.16 36.49 -4.49
C GLN A 25 15.75 36.41 -3.87
N LYS A 26 15.52 37.16 -2.79
CA LYS A 26 14.20 37.33 -2.13
C LYS A 26 13.24 38.15 -2.99
N LYS A 27 13.71 39.21 -3.65
CA LYS A 27 12.92 39.97 -4.64
C LYS A 27 12.48 39.08 -5.80
N VAL A 28 13.42 38.35 -6.41
CA VAL A 28 13.12 37.41 -7.52
C VAL A 28 12.09 36.34 -7.11
N ARG A 29 12.20 35.77 -5.88
CA ARG A 29 11.20 34.81 -5.37
C ARG A 29 9.81 35.44 -5.23
N ASN A 30 9.72 36.62 -4.62
CA ASN A 30 8.45 37.30 -4.39
C ASN A 30 7.78 37.72 -5.71
N ASP A 31 8.58 38.17 -6.67
CA ASP A 31 8.13 38.53 -8.02
C ASP A 31 7.63 37.29 -8.78
N LEU A 32 8.35 36.17 -8.71
CA LEU A 32 7.90 34.89 -9.28
C LEU A 32 6.53 34.45 -8.72
N THR A 33 6.29 34.59 -7.41
CA THR A 33 4.96 34.31 -6.83
C THR A 33 3.88 35.26 -7.37
N GLY A 34 4.23 36.51 -7.69
CA GLY A 34 3.31 37.46 -8.33
C GLY A 34 3.04 37.16 -9.80
N VAL A 35 4.05 36.69 -10.54
CA VAL A 35 3.94 36.32 -11.97
C VAL A 35 3.19 35.00 -12.17
N LEU A 36 3.28 34.06 -11.23
CA LEU A 36 2.50 32.81 -11.26
C LEU A 36 1.04 33.00 -10.77
N TYR A 37 0.68 34.16 -10.21
CA TYR A 37 -0.66 34.40 -9.66
C TYR A 37 -1.69 34.58 -10.79
N GLY A 38 -2.48 33.53 -11.04
CA GLY A 38 -3.51 33.48 -12.09
C GLY A 38 -3.25 32.41 -13.17
N GLU A 39 -2.09 31.74 -13.12
CA GLU A 39 -1.74 30.60 -13.98
C GLU A 39 -2.03 29.27 -13.26
N ASP A 40 -2.18 28.16 -14.01
CA ASP A 40 -2.40 26.80 -13.47
C ASP A 40 -1.10 26.17 -12.89
N ILE A 41 -0.35 26.93 -12.08
CA ILE A 41 0.96 26.55 -11.52
C ILE A 41 1.01 26.84 -10.01
N GLU A 42 1.18 25.80 -9.20
CA GLU A 42 1.22 25.89 -7.74
C GLU A 42 2.63 25.62 -7.19
N ILE A 43 3.10 26.47 -6.28
CA ILE A 43 4.37 26.25 -5.58
C ILE A 43 4.14 25.23 -4.46
N SER A 44 4.52 23.97 -4.70
CA SER A 44 4.33 22.86 -3.74
C SER A 44 5.16 23.02 -2.48
N ASP A 45 6.43 23.43 -2.63
CA ASP A 45 7.39 23.55 -1.54
C ASP A 45 8.28 24.78 -1.73
N THR A 46 8.81 25.29 -0.62
CA THR A 46 9.70 26.45 -0.62
C THR A 46 10.72 26.34 0.50
N GLU A 47 11.98 26.11 0.14
CA GLU A 47 13.09 25.96 1.09
C GLU A 47 14.06 27.14 1.04
N SER A 48 14.82 27.30 2.13
CA SER A 48 15.93 28.26 2.19
C SER A 48 17.00 27.75 3.15
N PHE A 49 18.24 27.68 2.68
CA PHE A 49 19.39 27.28 3.48
C PHE A 49 20.41 28.42 3.55
N SER A 50 21.23 28.50 4.60
CA SER A 50 22.37 29.44 4.64
C SER A 50 23.64 28.74 4.18
N ASN A 51 24.15 27.81 5.00
CA ASN A 51 25.46 27.18 4.80
C ASN A 51 25.37 25.69 4.39
N ASP A 52 24.39 24.93 4.91
CA ASP A 52 24.14 23.53 4.57
C ASP A 52 22.88 23.40 3.68
N PRO A 53 23.02 23.02 2.39
CA PRO A 53 21.87 22.69 1.55
C PRO A 53 21.32 21.26 1.78
N CYS A 54 22.08 20.34 2.37
CA CYS A 54 21.68 18.91 2.44
C CYS A 54 20.41 18.71 3.26
N THR A 55 20.23 19.43 4.37
CA THR A 55 18.99 19.37 5.16
C THR A 55 17.76 19.79 4.35
N SER A 56 17.84 20.82 3.51
CA SER A 56 16.74 21.23 2.63
C SER A 56 16.50 20.21 1.51
N VAL A 57 17.56 19.75 0.82
CA VAL A 57 17.46 18.73 -0.24
C VAL A 57 16.75 17.46 0.26
N LYS A 58 17.04 17.02 1.49
CA LYS A 58 16.37 15.87 2.14
C LYS A 58 14.86 16.03 2.31
N LYS A 59 14.37 17.23 2.67
CA LYS A 59 12.92 17.48 2.77
C LYS A 59 12.24 17.35 1.42
N LEU A 60 12.84 17.95 0.38
CA LEU A 60 12.29 17.92 -0.98
C LEU A 60 12.26 16.50 -1.55
N LYS A 61 13.26 15.68 -1.20
CA LYS A 61 13.24 14.23 -1.47
C LYS A 61 12.07 13.52 -0.76
N GLY A 62 11.78 13.90 0.47
CA GLY A 62 10.65 13.37 1.26
C GLY A 62 9.27 13.70 0.67
N ASN A 63 9.15 14.84 -0.01
CA ASN A 63 7.90 15.33 -0.60
C ASN A 63 7.68 14.90 -2.07
N ASP A 64 8.50 13.98 -2.62
CA ASP A 64 8.50 13.54 -4.05
C ASP A 64 8.61 14.71 -5.06
N VAL A 65 9.24 15.83 -4.67
CA VAL A 65 9.44 17.01 -5.53
C VAL A 65 10.37 16.69 -6.71
N ARG A 66 9.89 16.95 -7.94
CA ARG A 66 10.59 16.59 -9.19
C ARG A 66 11.07 17.76 -10.04
N ILE A 67 10.43 18.93 -9.94
CA ILE A 67 10.78 20.14 -10.69
C ILE A 67 11.37 21.17 -9.71
N ILE A 68 12.68 21.43 -9.83
CA ILE A 68 13.42 22.26 -8.87
C ILE A 68 13.89 23.56 -9.52
N LEU A 69 13.46 24.68 -8.95
CA LEU A 69 13.94 26.03 -9.24
C LEU A 69 15.02 26.39 -8.20
N GLY A 70 16.28 26.36 -8.60
CA GLY A 70 17.41 26.68 -7.72
C GLY A 70 17.88 28.12 -7.89
N GLN A 71 17.95 28.89 -6.81
CA GLN A 71 18.50 30.25 -6.80
C GLN A 71 19.66 30.36 -5.80
N PHE A 72 20.90 30.21 -6.29
CA PHE A 72 22.11 30.20 -5.48
C PHE A 72 23.32 30.73 -6.28
N ASN A 73 24.54 30.67 -5.71
CA ASN A 73 25.79 31.03 -6.39
C ASN A 73 26.60 29.76 -6.76
N GLU A 74 27.69 29.92 -7.52
CA GLU A 74 28.55 28.81 -7.99
C GLU A 74 29.04 27.88 -6.86
N GLU A 75 29.45 28.44 -5.72
CA GLU A 75 29.96 27.65 -4.60
C GLU A 75 28.86 26.79 -3.94
N MET A 76 27.68 27.38 -3.75
CA MET A 76 26.54 26.67 -3.18
C MET A 76 25.88 25.73 -4.19
N ALA A 77 25.96 26.01 -5.50
CA ALA A 77 25.52 25.11 -6.57
C ALA A 77 26.23 23.76 -6.47
N ALA A 78 27.57 23.77 -6.34
CA ALA A 78 28.36 22.56 -6.21
C ALA A 78 27.96 21.74 -4.95
N LYS A 79 27.72 22.42 -3.82
CA LYS A 79 27.25 21.77 -2.58
C LYS A 79 25.85 21.18 -2.75
N VAL A 80 24.91 21.92 -3.35
CA VAL A 80 23.54 21.47 -3.65
C VAL A 80 23.55 20.22 -4.53
N PHE A 81 24.29 20.22 -5.64
CA PHE A 81 24.35 19.06 -6.53
C PHE A 81 25.03 17.84 -5.90
N CYS A 82 26.03 18.02 -5.03
CA CYS A 82 26.60 16.91 -4.25
C CYS A 82 25.63 16.35 -3.19
N CYS A 83 24.84 17.19 -2.52
CA CYS A 83 23.72 16.73 -1.69
C CYS A 83 22.67 15.97 -2.53
N ALA A 84 22.30 16.50 -3.69
CA ALA A 84 21.35 15.88 -4.61
C ALA A 84 21.83 14.52 -5.17
N PHE A 85 23.13 14.35 -5.40
CA PHE A 85 23.70 13.05 -5.75
C PHE A 85 23.48 12.02 -4.65
N ASN A 86 23.82 12.37 -3.40
CA ASN A 86 23.70 11.48 -2.24
C ASN A 86 22.23 11.08 -1.97
N GLU A 87 21.29 12.03 -2.07
CA GLU A 87 19.85 11.79 -1.92
C GLU A 87 19.16 11.24 -3.19
N LYS A 88 19.93 10.98 -4.27
CA LYS A 88 19.45 10.48 -5.55
C LYS A 88 18.31 11.34 -6.14
N MET A 89 18.55 12.65 -6.25
CA MET A 89 17.70 13.66 -6.90
C MET A 89 18.26 14.10 -8.26
N PHE A 90 18.60 13.11 -9.11
CA PHE A 90 19.13 13.32 -10.46
C PHE A 90 18.66 12.22 -11.42
N GLY A 91 18.93 12.38 -12.72
CA GLY A 91 18.50 11.44 -13.76
C GLY A 91 17.03 11.64 -14.19
N PRO A 92 16.39 10.63 -14.82
CA PRO A 92 15.17 10.79 -15.62
C PRO A 92 13.88 11.14 -14.86
N LYS A 93 13.94 11.34 -13.54
CA LYS A 93 12.80 11.74 -12.71
C LYS A 93 12.86 13.20 -12.23
N TYR A 94 13.98 13.90 -12.44
CA TYR A 94 14.24 15.22 -11.84
C TYR A 94 14.66 16.23 -12.91
N GLN A 95 14.06 17.41 -12.90
CA GLN A 95 14.53 18.55 -13.69
C GLN A 95 15.01 19.68 -12.77
N TRP A 96 16.27 20.05 -12.94
CA TRP A 96 16.87 21.23 -12.31
C TRP A 96 16.84 22.40 -13.28
N ILE A 97 16.38 23.55 -12.79
CA ILE A 97 16.46 24.86 -13.47
C ILE A 97 17.23 25.79 -12.53
N ILE A 98 18.35 26.35 -13.00
CA ILE A 98 19.26 27.19 -12.22
C ILE A 98 19.71 28.41 -13.04
N PRO A 99 20.38 29.41 -12.45
CA PRO A 99 20.84 30.58 -13.18
C PRO A 99 22.05 30.23 -14.05
N GLY A 100 22.02 30.63 -15.31
CA GLY A 100 23.11 30.45 -16.28
C GLY A 100 24.12 31.60 -16.28
N TRP A 101 24.09 32.50 -15.29
CA TRP A 101 24.97 33.67 -15.26
C TRP A 101 26.39 33.39 -14.72
N TYR A 102 26.66 32.16 -14.28
CA TYR A 102 27.95 31.67 -13.79
C TYR A 102 29.08 31.76 -14.82
N GLN A 103 30.33 31.62 -14.37
CA GLN A 103 31.49 31.54 -15.24
C GLN A 103 31.51 30.24 -16.05
N SER A 104 31.96 30.31 -17.30
CA SER A 104 32.24 29.13 -18.13
C SER A 104 33.16 28.16 -17.37
N PHE A 105 32.80 26.88 -17.35
CA PHE A 105 33.54 25.82 -16.65
C PHE A 105 33.65 26.02 -15.13
N TRP A 106 32.69 26.68 -14.48
CA TRP A 106 32.65 26.89 -13.02
C TRP A 106 32.80 25.58 -12.22
N TRP A 107 32.29 24.45 -12.73
CA TRP A 107 32.46 23.14 -12.12
C TRP A 107 33.92 22.72 -11.98
N GLU A 108 34.80 23.07 -12.92
CA GLU A 108 36.23 22.76 -12.86
C GLU A 108 36.95 23.57 -11.76
N LYS A 109 36.47 24.79 -11.47
CA LYS A 109 36.92 25.61 -10.34
C LYS A 109 36.34 25.16 -9.00
N ALA A 110 35.23 24.42 -9.02
CA ALA A 110 34.55 23.89 -7.83
C ALA A 110 35.11 22.51 -7.40
N ILE A 111 35.37 21.60 -8.33
CA ILE A 111 35.80 20.21 -8.04
C ILE A 111 37.01 20.14 -7.09
N PRO A 112 38.11 20.93 -7.27
CA PRO A 112 39.25 20.91 -6.34
C PRO A 112 38.88 21.30 -4.90
N LYS A 113 37.87 22.16 -4.71
CA LYS A 113 37.37 22.59 -3.40
C LYS A 113 36.48 21.53 -2.75
N LEU A 114 35.74 20.75 -3.55
CA LEU A 114 34.80 19.72 -3.07
C LEU A 114 35.44 18.36 -2.82
N ASN A 115 36.61 18.08 -3.38
CA ASN A 115 37.40 16.89 -3.02
C ASN A 115 37.76 16.84 -1.52
N SER A 116 37.74 17.99 -0.82
CA SER A 116 37.89 18.10 0.64
C SER A 116 36.61 17.74 1.42
N SER A 117 35.47 17.51 0.75
CA SER A 117 34.14 17.38 1.38
C SER A 117 33.32 16.22 0.80
N HIS A 118 33.82 14.98 0.92
CA HIS A 118 33.12 13.70 0.68
C HIS A 118 32.47 13.46 -0.70
N CYS A 119 32.57 14.39 -1.65
CA CYS A 119 31.95 14.28 -2.98
C CYS A 119 33.04 14.31 -4.07
N LEU A 120 33.19 13.21 -4.82
CA LEU A 120 34.07 13.21 -5.99
C LEU A 120 33.48 14.07 -7.12
N GLY A 121 34.33 14.76 -7.87
CA GLY A 121 33.90 15.54 -9.04
C GLY A 121 33.14 14.76 -10.13
N ILE A 122 33.31 13.43 -10.22
CA ILE A 122 32.52 12.58 -11.13
C ILE A 122 31.06 12.46 -10.70
N ASN A 123 30.79 12.48 -9.39
CA ASN A 123 29.44 12.46 -8.82
C ASN A 123 28.73 13.79 -9.09
N LEU A 124 29.46 14.91 -8.93
CA LEU A 124 28.96 16.26 -9.23
C LEU A 124 28.50 16.38 -10.69
N LEU A 125 29.34 15.96 -11.65
CA LEU A 125 28.99 15.97 -13.07
C LEU A 125 27.75 15.09 -13.37
N GLY A 126 27.66 13.91 -12.76
CA GLY A 126 26.50 13.02 -12.92
C GLY A 126 25.18 13.56 -12.33
N ALA A 127 25.25 14.41 -11.30
CA ALA A 127 24.09 15.10 -10.74
C ALA A 127 23.68 16.37 -11.52
N MET A 128 24.63 17.00 -12.21
CA MET A 128 24.40 18.19 -13.04
C MET A 128 23.86 17.87 -14.45
N GLU A 129 24.09 16.67 -14.97
CA GLU A 129 23.73 16.29 -16.34
C GLU A 129 22.24 16.55 -16.65
N GLY A 130 21.96 17.38 -17.66
CA GLY A 130 20.61 17.76 -18.08
C GLY A 130 20.01 19.00 -17.39
N TYR A 131 20.71 19.69 -16.48
CA TYR A 131 20.21 20.94 -15.88
C TYR A 131 19.97 22.02 -16.94
N ILE A 132 18.95 22.86 -16.74
CA ILE A 132 18.65 24.02 -17.59
C ILE A 132 19.19 25.30 -16.94
N GLY A 133 20.07 26.01 -17.65
CA GLY A 133 20.58 27.32 -17.26
C GLY A 133 19.79 28.46 -17.91
N VAL A 134 19.52 29.52 -17.14
CA VAL A 134 18.81 30.73 -17.62
C VAL A 134 19.68 31.98 -17.46
N ASP A 135 20.04 32.64 -18.55
CA ASP A 135 20.76 33.94 -18.56
C ASP A 135 20.22 34.84 -19.68
N PHE A 136 20.64 36.10 -19.73
CA PHE A 136 20.37 36.96 -20.89
C PHE A 136 21.22 36.54 -22.12
N GLU A 137 20.81 36.95 -23.32
CA GLU A 137 21.65 36.82 -24.52
C GLU A 137 22.64 38.01 -24.61
N PRO A 138 23.98 37.78 -24.61
CA PRO A 138 24.95 38.90 -24.59
C PRO A 138 25.07 39.66 -25.91
N LEU A 139 24.78 39.00 -27.04
CA LEU A 139 24.78 39.55 -28.40
C LEU A 139 23.64 38.91 -29.19
N SER A 140 23.04 39.65 -30.11
CA SER A 140 21.97 39.13 -30.96
C SER A 140 22.49 38.07 -31.93
N SER A 141 21.91 36.87 -31.89
CA SER A 141 22.16 35.80 -32.87
C SER A 141 21.83 36.20 -34.34
N LYS A 142 21.09 37.31 -34.56
CA LYS A 142 20.58 37.73 -35.89
C LYS A 142 21.61 38.54 -36.68
N GLN A 143 21.97 38.06 -37.87
CA GLN A 143 22.96 38.65 -38.78
C GLN A 143 22.43 39.87 -39.58
N ILE A 144 21.69 40.78 -38.94
CA ILE A 144 21.21 42.01 -39.58
C ILE A 144 22.11 43.20 -39.26
N LYS A 145 22.18 44.18 -40.16
CA LYS A 145 22.92 45.43 -39.92
C LYS A 145 22.21 46.27 -38.86
N THR A 146 22.94 46.55 -37.78
CA THR A 146 22.52 47.38 -36.65
C THR A 146 22.59 48.87 -37.00
N ILE A 147 22.18 49.73 -36.06
CA ILE A 147 22.32 51.20 -36.12
C ILE A 147 23.73 51.68 -36.54
N SER A 148 24.79 50.92 -36.24
CA SER A 148 26.18 51.28 -36.56
C SER A 148 26.65 50.83 -37.96
N GLY A 149 25.76 50.25 -38.77
CA GLY A 149 26.05 49.67 -40.09
C GLY A 149 26.68 48.27 -40.07
N ARG A 150 27.09 47.77 -38.89
CA ARG A 150 27.71 46.47 -38.65
C ARG A 150 26.69 45.41 -38.25
N THR A 151 26.98 44.13 -38.49
CA THR A 151 26.30 43.01 -37.81
C THR A 151 26.86 42.80 -36.39
N PRO A 152 26.16 42.07 -35.49
CA PRO A 152 26.70 41.72 -34.17
C PRO A 152 28.03 40.96 -34.24
N GLN A 153 28.21 40.07 -35.22
CA GLN A 153 29.44 39.28 -35.41
C GLN A 153 30.63 40.16 -35.82
N GLN A 154 30.42 41.12 -36.73
CA GLN A 154 31.46 42.09 -37.11
C GLN A 154 31.87 42.99 -35.94
N TYR A 155 30.95 43.27 -35.03
CA TYR A 155 31.23 44.00 -33.79
C TYR A 155 32.00 43.13 -32.78
N GLU A 156 31.68 41.84 -32.67
CA GLU A 156 32.39 40.87 -31.82
C GLU A 156 33.85 40.70 -32.29
N GLU A 157 34.08 40.55 -33.59
CA GLU A 157 35.41 40.54 -34.21
C GLU A 157 36.19 41.84 -33.94
N GLU A 158 35.56 43.02 -34.09
CA GLU A 158 36.19 44.33 -33.82
C GLU A 158 36.47 44.53 -32.31
N TYR A 159 35.66 43.96 -31.41
CA TYR A 159 35.88 43.98 -29.97
C TYR A 159 37.04 43.07 -29.57
N ASP A 160 37.09 41.85 -30.08
CA ASP A 160 38.15 40.88 -29.80
C ASP A 160 39.53 41.37 -30.28
N GLN A 161 39.59 41.94 -31.49
CA GLN A 161 40.80 42.59 -32.01
C GLN A 161 41.28 43.77 -31.14
N ARG A 162 40.36 44.49 -30.49
CA ARG A 162 40.68 45.67 -29.66
C ARG A 162 41.03 45.37 -28.21
N ARG A 163 40.45 44.32 -27.60
CA ARG A 163 40.77 43.94 -26.22
C ARG A 163 42.09 43.18 -26.09
N GLY A 164 42.54 42.52 -27.17
CA GLY A 164 43.73 41.68 -27.17
C GLY A 164 43.67 40.62 -26.06
N ASN A 165 44.61 40.69 -25.11
CA ASN A 165 44.76 39.70 -24.04
C ASN A 165 43.85 39.93 -22.82
N VAL A 166 43.02 40.99 -22.80
CA VAL A 166 42.07 41.22 -21.69
C VAL A 166 40.89 40.25 -21.79
N GLU A 167 40.44 39.71 -20.65
CA GLU A 167 39.28 38.80 -20.58
C GLU A 167 38.00 39.45 -21.16
N PRO A 168 37.22 38.74 -21.99
CA PRO A 168 35.99 39.27 -22.57
C PRO A 168 34.89 39.43 -21.50
N SER A 169 34.34 40.63 -21.37
CA SER A 169 33.29 40.93 -20.39
C SER A 169 31.91 40.86 -21.04
N LYS A 170 31.02 39.97 -20.57
CA LYS A 170 29.67 39.73 -21.16
C LYS A 170 28.72 40.95 -21.20
N PHE A 171 29.14 42.10 -20.69
CA PHE A 171 28.44 43.36 -20.72
C PHE A 171 28.90 44.32 -21.85
N HIS A 172 29.91 43.96 -22.66
CA HIS A 172 30.49 44.85 -23.66
C HIS A 172 29.46 45.38 -24.69
N GLY A 173 28.57 44.51 -25.17
CA GLY A 173 27.49 44.90 -26.09
C GLY A 173 26.46 45.84 -25.46
N PHE A 174 26.14 45.66 -24.16
CA PHE A 174 25.22 46.53 -23.44
C PHE A 174 25.79 47.93 -23.24
N ALA A 175 27.10 48.04 -22.96
CA ALA A 175 27.79 49.32 -22.90
C ALA A 175 27.80 50.03 -24.28
N TYR A 176 28.05 49.27 -25.35
CA TYR A 176 28.04 49.79 -26.73
C TYR A 176 26.66 50.35 -27.13
N ASP A 177 25.59 49.57 -26.93
CA ASP A 177 24.23 50.02 -27.24
C ASP A 177 23.78 51.16 -26.31
N GLY A 178 24.27 51.22 -25.07
CA GLY A 178 24.01 52.33 -24.13
C GLY A 178 24.50 53.69 -24.64
N ILE A 179 25.67 53.74 -25.28
CA ILE A 179 26.17 54.97 -25.93
C ILE A 179 25.26 55.38 -27.09
N TRP A 180 24.75 54.42 -27.87
CA TRP A 180 23.77 54.69 -28.93
C TRP A 180 22.41 55.19 -28.39
N VAL A 181 21.94 54.69 -27.24
CA VAL A 181 20.74 55.22 -26.55
C VAL A 181 20.95 56.68 -26.15
N ILE A 182 22.10 57.02 -25.57
CA ILE A 182 22.42 58.41 -25.16
C ILE A 182 22.44 59.31 -26.41
N ALA A 183 23.15 58.92 -27.47
CA ALA A 183 23.21 59.68 -28.71
C ALA A 183 21.84 59.88 -29.37
N LYS A 184 20.98 58.84 -29.36
CA LYS A 184 19.61 58.93 -29.88
C LYS A 184 18.69 59.81 -29.03
N THR A 185 18.78 59.70 -27.70
CA THR A 185 18.03 60.54 -26.77
C THR A 185 18.36 62.02 -26.98
N LEU A 186 19.65 62.36 -27.07
CA LEU A 186 20.11 63.72 -27.33
C LEU A 186 19.67 64.23 -28.72
N GLN A 187 19.80 63.42 -29.77
CA GLN A 187 19.33 63.77 -31.12
C GLN A 187 17.83 64.07 -31.16
N GLN A 188 17.01 63.25 -30.49
CA GLN A 188 15.56 63.45 -30.42
C GLN A 188 15.21 64.68 -29.57
N ALA A 189 15.91 64.93 -28.46
CA ALA A 189 15.73 66.12 -27.64
C ALA A 189 16.08 67.42 -28.40
N MET A 190 17.17 67.45 -29.18
CA MET A 190 17.48 68.58 -30.07
C MET A 190 16.36 68.84 -31.08
N LYS A 191 15.80 67.78 -31.68
CA LYS A 191 14.68 67.89 -32.62
C LYS A 191 13.43 68.47 -31.97
N ILE A 192 13.12 68.06 -30.73
CA ILE A 192 11.98 68.58 -29.96
C ILE A 192 12.19 70.06 -29.60
N LEU A 193 13.37 70.43 -29.08
CA LEU A 193 13.68 71.82 -28.71
C LEU A 193 13.56 72.76 -29.93
N ASN A 194 14.19 72.40 -31.05
CA ASN A 194 14.12 73.17 -32.30
C ASN A 194 12.68 73.29 -32.81
N ALA A 195 11.88 72.21 -32.77
CA ALA A 195 10.48 72.23 -33.20
C ALA A 195 9.56 73.03 -32.25
N THR A 196 9.94 73.21 -30.98
CA THR A 196 9.18 74.00 -30.00
C THR A 196 9.47 75.51 -30.10
N ASN A 197 10.39 75.91 -31.00
CA ASN A 197 10.73 77.30 -31.31
C ASN A 197 11.14 78.14 -30.08
N ARG A 198 11.75 77.48 -29.09
CA ARG A 198 12.36 78.11 -27.92
C ARG A 198 13.84 78.34 -28.19
N ASN A 199 14.38 79.49 -27.81
CA ASN A 199 15.82 79.80 -27.92
C ASN A 199 16.70 79.05 -26.89
N GLN A 200 16.30 77.84 -26.50
CA GLN A 200 16.90 77.02 -25.44
C GLN A 200 17.57 75.81 -26.08
N LYS A 201 18.90 75.77 -26.02
CA LYS A 201 19.71 74.64 -26.51
C LYS A 201 19.90 73.58 -25.43
N ILE A 202 20.48 72.44 -25.83
CA ILE A 202 21.06 71.47 -24.90
C ILE A 202 22.31 72.02 -24.20
N GLU A 203 23.02 72.97 -24.83
CA GLU A 203 24.16 73.70 -24.26
C GLU A 203 23.77 74.48 -22.99
N ASP A 204 22.52 74.97 -22.90
CA ASP A 204 22.00 75.80 -21.79
C ASP A 204 21.53 74.94 -20.59
N PHE A 205 22.19 73.81 -20.33
CA PHE A 205 21.79 72.86 -19.29
C PHE A 205 22.10 73.36 -17.87
N ASN A 206 21.14 73.19 -16.96
CA ASN A 206 21.30 73.43 -15.53
C ASN A 206 20.51 72.35 -14.76
N TYR A 207 21.06 71.82 -13.66
CA TYR A 207 20.42 70.82 -12.80
C TYR A 207 19.07 71.26 -12.23
N THR A 208 18.77 72.56 -12.18
CA THR A 208 17.45 73.09 -11.79
C THR A 208 16.38 72.96 -12.89
N ASN A 209 16.77 72.72 -14.14
CA ASN A 209 15.89 72.76 -15.31
C ASN A 209 15.09 71.45 -15.47
N LYS A 210 14.03 71.33 -14.66
CA LYS A 210 13.12 70.17 -14.66
C LYS A 210 12.43 69.94 -16.01
N GLU A 211 12.22 70.98 -16.82
CA GLU A 211 11.55 70.84 -18.11
C GLU A 211 12.47 70.20 -19.15
N LEU A 212 13.73 70.63 -19.22
CA LEU A 212 14.75 69.97 -20.06
C LEU A 212 15.01 68.53 -19.60
N GLY A 213 15.03 68.28 -18.29
CA GLY A 213 15.06 66.93 -17.72
C GLY A 213 13.88 66.06 -18.14
N LYS A 214 12.67 66.62 -18.20
CA LYS A 214 11.48 65.91 -18.72
C LYS A 214 11.60 65.61 -20.22
N ILE A 215 12.07 66.56 -21.04
CA ILE A 215 12.28 66.34 -22.48
C ILE A 215 13.25 65.18 -22.72
N PHE A 216 14.33 65.06 -21.93
CA PHE A 216 15.23 63.90 -22.01
C PHE A 216 14.57 62.58 -21.59
N LEU A 217 13.76 62.58 -20.54
CA LEU A 217 13.03 61.39 -20.09
C LEU A 217 12.01 60.92 -21.13
N ASP A 218 11.22 61.84 -21.68
CA ASP A 218 10.22 61.56 -22.73
C ASP A 218 10.90 61.06 -24.02
N ALA A 219 12.03 61.65 -24.42
CA ALA A 219 12.82 61.23 -25.57
C ALA A 219 13.50 59.85 -25.38
N MET A 220 13.97 59.55 -24.16
CA MET A 220 14.54 58.25 -23.82
C MET A 220 13.48 57.15 -23.84
N ASN A 221 12.29 57.42 -23.29
CA ASN A 221 11.15 56.50 -23.30
C ASN A 221 10.62 56.22 -24.73
N GLN A 222 10.81 57.15 -25.67
CA GLN A 222 10.51 56.96 -27.11
C GLN A 222 11.64 56.29 -27.90
N THR A 223 12.80 56.02 -27.31
CA THR A 223 13.95 55.48 -28.04
C THR A 223 13.77 53.99 -28.34
N SER A 224 13.72 53.65 -29.64
CA SER A 224 13.63 52.28 -30.14
C SER A 224 14.51 52.10 -31.38
N PHE A 225 15.46 51.17 -31.34
CA PHE A 225 16.33 50.81 -32.47
C PHE A 225 16.90 49.39 -32.34
N PHE A 226 17.53 48.87 -33.39
CA PHE A 226 18.24 47.60 -33.37
C PHE A 226 19.76 47.80 -33.17
N GLY A 227 20.25 47.38 -32.00
CA GLY A 227 21.65 47.41 -31.58
C GLY A 227 22.34 46.05 -31.70
N VAL A 228 23.57 45.94 -31.19
CA VAL A 228 24.35 44.67 -31.24
C VAL A 228 23.78 43.61 -30.31
N THR A 229 23.10 44.03 -29.25
CA THR A 229 22.34 43.17 -28.31
C THR A 229 20.87 42.99 -28.71
N GLY A 230 20.53 43.21 -29.98
CA GLY A 230 19.17 43.07 -30.51
C GLY A 230 18.35 44.37 -30.42
N GLN A 231 17.02 44.25 -30.33
CA GLN A 231 16.17 45.43 -30.16
C GLN A 231 16.46 46.09 -28.80
N VAL A 232 16.61 47.41 -28.81
CA VAL A 232 16.74 48.25 -27.63
C VAL A 232 15.44 49.05 -27.51
N MET A 233 14.68 48.79 -26.44
CA MET A 233 13.48 49.53 -26.07
C MET A 233 13.21 49.38 -24.58
N PHE A 234 12.55 50.36 -23.98
CA PHE A 234 12.29 50.42 -22.54
C PHE A 234 10.79 50.36 -22.23
N ARG A 235 10.44 49.79 -21.06
CA ARG A 235 9.10 49.77 -20.50
C ARG A 235 9.22 50.01 -19.00
N ASN A 236 8.58 51.05 -18.48
CA ASN A 236 8.68 51.46 -17.06
C ASN A 236 10.12 51.70 -16.53
N GLY A 237 11.09 51.93 -17.43
CA GLY A 237 12.52 52.07 -17.11
C GLY A 237 13.33 50.77 -17.24
N GLU A 238 12.68 49.62 -17.34
CA GLU A 238 13.34 48.33 -17.60
C GLU A 238 13.54 48.11 -19.10
N ARG A 239 14.59 47.39 -19.49
CA ARG A 239 14.85 47.05 -20.89
C ARG A 239 14.20 45.71 -21.25
N MET A 240 13.36 45.72 -22.28
CA MET A 240 12.87 44.48 -22.90
C MET A 240 14.00 43.82 -23.71
N GLY A 241 14.25 42.52 -23.51
CA GLY A 241 15.39 41.81 -24.11
C GLY A 241 15.11 40.35 -24.47
N THR A 242 16.18 39.64 -24.84
CA THR A 242 16.16 38.19 -25.13
C THR A 242 16.74 37.41 -23.96
N ILE A 243 15.99 36.43 -23.46
CA ILE A 243 16.48 35.43 -22.49
C ILE A 243 16.96 34.20 -23.27
N LYS A 244 18.08 33.63 -22.84
CA LYS A 244 18.74 32.47 -23.46
C LYS A 244 18.67 31.28 -22.51
N PHE A 245 18.21 30.14 -23.00
CA PHE A 245 18.23 28.88 -22.28
C PHE A 245 19.44 28.06 -22.71
N THR A 246 20.25 27.62 -21.75
CA THR A 246 21.28 26.59 -21.95
C THR A 246 20.86 25.28 -21.30
N GLN A 247 21.38 24.16 -21.80
CA GLN A 247 21.33 22.88 -21.11
C GLN A 247 22.75 22.33 -20.97
N PHE A 248 23.07 21.78 -19.81
CA PHE A 248 24.33 21.08 -19.59
C PHE A 248 24.23 19.65 -20.12
N GLN A 249 25.06 19.33 -21.11
CA GLN A 249 25.11 18.05 -21.81
C GLN A 249 26.55 17.64 -22.07
N ASP A 250 26.91 16.39 -21.85
CA ASP A 250 28.22 15.83 -22.23
C ASP A 250 29.40 16.67 -21.68
N LYS A 251 29.24 17.25 -20.47
CA LYS A 251 30.14 18.21 -19.80
C LYS A 251 30.26 19.61 -20.41
N LYS A 252 29.32 20.04 -21.25
CA LYS A 252 29.29 21.38 -21.86
C LYS A 252 27.90 22.02 -21.81
N GLU A 253 27.84 23.34 -21.68
CA GLU A 253 26.59 24.08 -21.86
C GLU A 253 26.30 24.34 -23.35
N VAL A 254 25.09 23.99 -23.78
CA VAL A 254 24.60 24.13 -25.16
C VAL A 254 23.38 25.05 -25.16
N LYS A 255 23.29 26.05 -26.05
CA LYS A 255 22.06 26.87 -26.20
C LYS A 255 20.95 25.98 -26.76
N VAL A 256 19.83 25.89 -26.04
CA VAL A 256 18.66 25.07 -26.43
C VAL A 256 17.44 25.90 -26.86
N GLY A 257 17.41 27.20 -26.56
CA GLY A 257 16.37 28.10 -27.02
C GLY A 257 16.59 29.56 -26.62
N GLU A 258 15.73 30.43 -27.15
CA GLU A 258 15.65 31.85 -26.79
C GLU A 258 14.19 32.30 -26.59
N TYR A 259 13.95 33.18 -25.61
CA TYR A 259 12.65 33.80 -25.37
C TYR A 259 12.76 35.31 -25.59
N ASN A 260 11.86 35.84 -26.43
CA ASN A 260 11.84 37.25 -26.79
C ASN A 260 10.74 38.00 -26.03
N ALA A 261 11.11 38.77 -25.00
CA ALA A 261 10.16 39.46 -24.13
C ALA A 261 9.38 40.62 -24.81
N ILE A 262 9.71 40.97 -26.06
CA ILE A 262 9.00 42.00 -26.84
C ILE A 262 7.86 41.36 -27.65
N ARG A 263 8.06 40.12 -28.11
CA ARG A 263 7.10 39.35 -28.93
C ARG A 263 6.27 38.35 -28.13
N ASP A 264 6.65 38.09 -26.88
CA ASP A 264 6.15 36.98 -26.05
C ASP A 264 6.25 35.63 -26.79
N SER A 265 7.45 35.35 -27.33
CA SER A 265 7.71 34.19 -28.19
C SER A 265 8.94 33.41 -27.70
N LEU A 266 8.75 32.13 -27.39
CA LEU A 266 9.82 31.17 -27.14
C LEU A 266 10.17 30.41 -28.43
N GLU A 267 11.41 30.54 -28.88
CA GLU A 267 11.96 29.80 -30.02
C GLU A 267 12.90 28.70 -29.48
N ILE A 268 12.47 27.42 -29.58
CA ILE A 268 13.26 26.25 -29.18
C ILE A 268 14.07 25.73 -30.38
N ILE A 269 15.35 25.42 -30.16
CA ILE A 269 16.23 24.89 -31.20
C ILE A 269 15.97 23.37 -31.31
N ASN A 270 15.31 22.94 -32.37
CA ASN A 270 14.98 21.52 -32.60
C ASN A 270 16.23 20.62 -32.53
N ASN A 271 16.05 19.43 -31.95
CA ASN A 271 17.10 18.43 -31.68
C ASN A 271 18.26 18.89 -30.77
N SER A 272 18.23 20.10 -30.20
CA SER A 272 19.27 20.54 -29.25
C SER A 272 19.05 19.99 -27.84
N ILE A 273 17.81 19.98 -27.34
CA ILE A 273 17.48 19.53 -25.98
C ILE A 273 17.52 17.99 -25.88
N LYS A 274 18.11 17.49 -24.79
CA LYS A 274 18.18 16.05 -24.46
C LYS A 274 17.52 15.80 -23.11
N PHE A 275 16.86 14.66 -22.95
CA PHE A 275 16.39 14.17 -21.65
C PHE A 275 17.02 12.80 -21.36
N HIS A 276 17.19 12.48 -20.07
CA HIS A 276 17.64 11.14 -19.63
C HIS A 276 16.59 10.04 -19.93
N GLY A 277 15.32 10.43 -20.08
CA GLY A 277 14.22 9.56 -20.48
C GLY A 277 13.77 9.78 -21.93
N LYS A 278 12.85 8.94 -22.41
CA LYS A 278 12.19 9.13 -23.73
C LYS A 278 11.18 10.28 -23.73
N GLU A 279 10.68 10.64 -22.55
CA GLU A 279 9.74 11.73 -22.27
C GLU A 279 10.38 12.68 -21.24
N PRO A 280 9.96 13.95 -21.17
CA PRO A 280 10.31 14.83 -20.05
C PRO A 280 9.87 14.25 -18.70
N PRO A 281 10.57 14.59 -17.59
CA PRO A 281 10.14 14.19 -16.25
C PRO A 281 8.79 14.86 -15.89
N LYS A 282 7.96 14.13 -15.15
CA LYS A 282 6.63 14.60 -14.70
C LYS A 282 6.72 15.14 -13.29
N ASP A 283 5.77 16.02 -12.96
CA ASP A 283 5.61 16.72 -11.68
C ASP A 283 5.53 15.81 -10.45
N ARG A 284 4.90 14.62 -10.57
CA ARG A 284 4.61 13.70 -9.46
C ARG A 284 4.63 12.22 -9.88
N THR A 285 4.70 11.30 -8.93
CA THR A 285 4.45 9.87 -9.18
C THR A 285 3.02 9.61 -9.72
N ILE A 286 2.88 8.79 -10.76
CA ILE A 286 1.56 8.39 -11.26
C ILE A 286 0.99 7.28 -10.36
N ILE A 287 -0.14 7.53 -9.70
CA ILE A 287 -0.80 6.55 -8.82
C ILE A 287 -1.76 5.66 -9.63
N GLN A 288 -1.39 4.40 -9.85
CA GLN A 288 -2.21 3.41 -10.54
C GLN A 288 -2.95 2.50 -9.54
N LYS A 289 -4.29 2.56 -9.53
CA LYS A 289 -5.13 1.69 -8.69
C LYS A 289 -5.12 0.26 -9.25
N GLN A 290 -4.90 -0.74 -8.40
CA GLN A 290 -4.89 -2.16 -8.81
C GLN A 290 -5.72 -3.03 -7.86
N LEU A 291 -6.70 -3.76 -8.41
CA LEU A 291 -7.55 -4.69 -7.66
C LEU A 291 -6.80 -5.97 -7.25
N ARG A 292 -6.80 -6.30 -5.96
CA ARG A 292 -6.30 -7.58 -5.42
C ARG A 292 -7.28 -8.73 -5.72
N LYS A 293 -7.28 -9.18 -6.97
CA LYS A 293 -8.15 -10.25 -7.51
C LYS A 293 -7.81 -11.67 -7.02
N ILE A 294 -8.78 -12.57 -7.15
CA ILE A 294 -8.63 -14.02 -6.94
C ILE A 294 -7.81 -14.61 -8.10
N SER A 295 -6.93 -15.57 -7.79
CA SER A 295 -6.10 -16.24 -8.78
C SER A 295 -6.93 -17.23 -9.61
N LEU A 296 -6.97 -17.01 -10.93
CA LEU A 296 -7.75 -17.84 -11.86
C LEU A 296 -7.46 -19.35 -11.79
N PRO A 297 -6.21 -19.83 -11.61
CA PRO A 297 -5.94 -21.26 -11.44
C PRO A 297 -6.62 -21.85 -10.19
N LEU A 298 -6.58 -21.14 -9.06
CA LEU A 298 -7.21 -21.55 -7.80
C LEU A 298 -8.73 -21.67 -7.95
N TYR A 299 -9.36 -20.65 -8.54
CA TYR A 299 -10.79 -20.66 -8.84
C TYR A 299 -11.17 -21.82 -9.77
N SER A 300 -10.34 -22.12 -10.77
CA SER A 300 -10.59 -23.19 -11.74
C SER A 300 -10.53 -24.59 -11.09
N ILE A 301 -9.53 -24.84 -10.23
CA ILE A 301 -9.36 -26.11 -9.51
C ILE A 301 -10.52 -26.34 -8.53
N LEU A 302 -10.86 -25.33 -7.72
CA LEU A 302 -11.96 -25.44 -6.74
C LEU A 302 -13.34 -25.55 -7.42
N SER A 303 -13.53 -24.90 -8.57
CA SER A 303 -14.72 -25.08 -9.41
C SER A 303 -14.84 -26.52 -9.93
N ALA A 304 -13.76 -27.11 -10.44
CA ALA A 304 -13.77 -28.49 -10.94
C ALA A 304 -14.11 -29.52 -9.84
N LEU A 305 -13.54 -29.36 -8.64
CA LEU A 305 -13.88 -30.18 -7.47
C LEU A 305 -15.36 -30.01 -7.05
N THR A 306 -15.87 -28.78 -7.11
CA THR A 306 -17.29 -28.47 -6.81
C THR A 306 -18.24 -29.11 -7.82
N ILE A 307 -17.89 -29.12 -9.12
CA ILE A 307 -18.66 -29.82 -10.17
C ILE A 307 -18.71 -31.33 -9.90
N LEU A 308 -17.59 -31.94 -9.51
CA LEU A 308 -17.56 -33.36 -9.15
C LEU A 308 -18.45 -33.68 -7.93
N GLY A 309 -18.45 -32.80 -6.91
CA GLY A 309 -19.37 -32.87 -5.77
C GLY A 309 -20.85 -32.76 -6.16
N MET A 310 -21.18 -31.87 -7.11
CA MET A 310 -22.53 -31.71 -7.65
C MET A 310 -23.01 -32.93 -8.46
N ILE A 311 -22.13 -33.54 -9.26
CA ILE A 311 -22.42 -34.79 -9.98
C ILE A 311 -22.68 -35.94 -8.99
N MET A 312 -21.84 -36.06 -7.96
CA MET A 312 -22.00 -37.07 -6.90
C MET A 312 -23.32 -36.90 -6.13
N ALA A 313 -23.67 -35.65 -5.75
CA ALA A 313 -24.93 -35.33 -5.10
C ALA A 313 -26.13 -35.70 -5.99
N SER A 314 -26.08 -35.36 -7.28
CA SER A 314 -27.12 -35.68 -8.26
C SER A 314 -27.32 -37.20 -8.42
N ALA A 315 -26.21 -37.97 -8.43
CA ALA A 315 -26.27 -39.44 -8.48
C ALA A 315 -26.91 -40.05 -7.21
N PHE A 316 -26.59 -39.54 -6.02
CA PHE A 316 -27.24 -39.96 -4.78
C PHE A 316 -28.73 -39.59 -4.75
N LEU A 317 -29.12 -38.43 -5.29
CA LEU A 317 -30.53 -38.00 -5.41
C LEU A 317 -31.32 -38.95 -6.31
N PHE A 318 -30.78 -39.24 -7.50
CA PHE A 318 -31.37 -40.20 -8.43
C PHE A 318 -31.51 -41.60 -7.79
N PHE A 319 -30.47 -42.09 -7.11
CA PHE A 319 -30.51 -43.37 -6.39
C PHE A 319 -31.59 -43.41 -5.29
N ASN A 320 -31.69 -42.37 -4.46
CA ASN A 320 -32.67 -42.28 -3.37
C ASN A 320 -34.11 -42.17 -3.90
N ILE A 321 -34.33 -41.45 -5.00
CA ILE A 321 -35.64 -41.35 -5.67
C ILE A 321 -36.02 -42.68 -6.33
N LYS A 322 -35.14 -43.28 -7.15
CA LYS A 322 -35.40 -44.55 -7.85
C LYS A 322 -35.75 -45.68 -6.89
N ASN A 323 -35.01 -45.79 -5.79
CA ASN A 323 -35.19 -46.86 -4.81
C ASN A 323 -36.09 -46.49 -3.62
N ARG A 324 -36.84 -45.37 -3.69
CA ARG A 324 -37.67 -44.85 -2.58
C ARG A 324 -38.68 -45.84 -1.97
N ASN A 325 -39.12 -46.83 -2.76
CA ASN A 325 -40.07 -47.85 -2.34
C ASN A 325 -39.42 -48.99 -1.53
N GLN A 326 -38.09 -49.16 -1.61
CA GLN A 326 -37.37 -50.22 -0.91
C GLN A 326 -37.42 -50.04 0.61
N LYS A 327 -37.59 -51.15 1.34
CA LYS A 327 -37.82 -51.16 2.80
C LYS A 327 -36.77 -50.37 3.59
N LEU A 328 -35.49 -50.55 3.23
CA LEU A 328 -34.34 -49.86 3.81
C LEU A 328 -34.43 -48.33 3.67
N ILE A 329 -34.70 -47.84 2.46
CA ILE A 329 -34.76 -46.40 2.16
C ILE A 329 -36.04 -45.78 2.72
N LYS A 330 -37.16 -46.50 2.65
CA LYS A 330 -38.46 -46.09 3.21
C LYS A 330 -38.41 -45.90 4.73
N MET A 331 -37.65 -46.73 5.46
CA MET A 331 -37.41 -46.54 6.90
C MET A 331 -36.50 -45.33 7.19
N SER A 332 -35.55 -45.02 6.29
CA SER A 332 -34.65 -43.87 6.40
C SER A 332 -35.32 -42.49 6.14
N SER A 333 -36.65 -42.39 6.04
CA SER A 333 -37.38 -41.13 5.78
C SER A 333 -36.91 -40.43 4.47
N PRO A 334 -37.28 -40.94 3.28
CA PRO A 334 -36.63 -40.59 2.02
C PRO A 334 -36.75 -39.10 1.65
N TYR A 335 -37.81 -38.41 2.07
CA TYR A 335 -37.95 -36.96 1.89
C TYR A 335 -36.88 -36.16 2.65
N MET A 336 -36.51 -36.60 3.86
CA MET A 336 -35.46 -35.96 4.65
C MET A 336 -34.08 -36.18 4.01
N ASN A 337 -33.84 -37.37 3.44
CA ASN A 337 -32.63 -37.64 2.64
C ASN A 337 -32.55 -36.71 1.41
N ASN A 338 -33.66 -36.44 0.71
CA ASN A 338 -33.69 -35.50 -0.41
C ASN A 338 -33.34 -34.06 0.04
N LEU A 339 -33.89 -33.60 1.17
CA LEU A 339 -33.57 -32.26 1.71
C LEU A 339 -32.08 -32.12 2.07
N ILE A 340 -31.45 -33.15 2.63
CA ILE A 340 -30.00 -33.16 2.89
C ILE A 340 -29.21 -32.96 1.60
N ILE A 341 -29.59 -33.66 0.51
CA ILE A 341 -28.90 -33.54 -0.78
C ILE A 341 -29.13 -32.16 -1.40
N LEU A 342 -30.37 -31.63 -1.39
CA LEU A 342 -30.69 -30.31 -1.94
C LEU A 342 -29.96 -29.18 -1.19
N GLY A 343 -29.88 -29.26 0.14
CA GLY A 343 -29.07 -28.33 0.94
C GLY A 343 -27.57 -28.41 0.63
N GLY A 344 -27.06 -29.62 0.35
CA GLY A 344 -25.69 -29.83 -0.14
C GLY A 344 -25.44 -29.22 -1.52
N MET A 345 -26.37 -29.40 -2.47
CA MET A 345 -26.28 -28.80 -3.81
C MET A 345 -26.33 -27.27 -3.77
N LEU A 346 -27.16 -26.68 -2.91
CA LEU A 346 -27.17 -25.23 -2.66
C LEU A 346 -25.85 -24.75 -2.01
N SER A 347 -25.29 -25.55 -1.10
CA SER A 347 -23.99 -25.24 -0.47
C SER A 347 -22.86 -25.24 -1.49
N TYR A 348 -22.80 -26.23 -2.39
CA TYR A 348 -21.86 -26.22 -3.53
C TYR A 348 -22.10 -25.02 -4.47
N ALA A 349 -23.35 -24.68 -4.77
CA ALA A 349 -23.68 -23.53 -5.63
C ALA A 349 -23.14 -22.21 -5.08
N SER A 350 -23.06 -22.05 -3.75
CA SER A 350 -22.48 -20.84 -3.13
C SER A 350 -21.00 -20.64 -3.45
N ILE A 351 -20.21 -21.71 -3.67
CA ILE A 351 -18.75 -21.62 -3.92
C ILE A 351 -18.46 -20.85 -5.21
N PHE A 352 -19.24 -21.09 -6.28
CA PHE A 352 -19.10 -20.32 -7.52
C PHE A 352 -19.37 -18.83 -7.30
N LEU A 353 -20.35 -18.47 -6.47
CA LEU A 353 -20.66 -17.08 -6.16
C LEU A 353 -19.59 -16.41 -5.28
N PHE A 354 -18.87 -17.15 -4.44
CA PHE A 354 -17.76 -16.61 -3.66
C PHE A 354 -16.49 -16.36 -4.49
N GLY A 355 -16.33 -17.01 -5.65
CA GLY A 355 -15.19 -16.82 -6.54
C GLY A 355 -15.37 -15.74 -7.61
N LEU A 356 -16.54 -15.12 -7.70
CA LEU A 356 -16.82 -14.00 -8.61
C LEU A 356 -16.42 -12.66 -7.95
N ASP A 357 -15.23 -12.18 -8.28
CA ASP A 357 -14.74 -10.85 -7.87
C ASP A 357 -15.07 -9.74 -8.91
N GLY A 358 -14.79 -8.49 -8.56
CA GLY A 358 -15.01 -7.32 -9.43
C GLY A 358 -14.14 -7.27 -10.70
N SER A 359 -13.25 -8.25 -10.95
CA SER A 359 -12.58 -8.38 -12.25
C SER A 359 -13.42 -9.14 -13.28
N PHE A 360 -14.39 -9.96 -12.84
CA PHE A 360 -15.36 -10.64 -13.70
C PHE A 360 -16.72 -9.95 -13.76
N VAL A 361 -17.02 -9.05 -12.80
CA VAL A 361 -18.38 -8.58 -12.52
C VAL A 361 -18.42 -7.06 -12.34
N SER A 362 -19.37 -6.39 -13.00
CA SER A 362 -19.61 -4.95 -12.83
C SER A 362 -20.05 -4.60 -11.42
N GLU A 363 -19.66 -3.42 -10.92
CA GLU A 363 -19.84 -2.96 -9.53
C GLU A 363 -21.28 -3.17 -8.98
N LYS A 364 -22.31 -2.83 -9.76
CA LYS A 364 -23.73 -3.01 -9.37
C LYS A 364 -24.14 -4.48 -9.23
N THR A 365 -23.57 -5.34 -10.06
CA THR A 365 -23.81 -6.78 -10.01
C THR A 365 -23.04 -7.42 -8.85
N PHE A 366 -21.87 -6.88 -8.48
CA PHE A 366 -21.13 -7.30 -7.30
C PHE A 366 -21.93 -7.08 -6.00
N GLU A 367 -22.58 -5.92 -5.82
CA GLU A 367 -23.48 -5.67 -4.67
C GLU A 367 -24.66 -6.67 -4.63
N THR A 368 -25.17 -7.05 -5.80
CA THR A 368 -26.23 -8.06 -5.91
C THR A 368 -25.70 -9.45 -5.49
N LEU A 369 -24.48 -9.81 -5.93
CA LEU A 369 -23.82 -11.07 -5.52
C LEU A 369 -23.46 -11.11 -4.04
N CYS A 370 -23.05 -9.98 -3.43
CA CYS A 370 -22.83 -9.84 -1.98
C CYS A 370 -24.03 -10.30 -1.17
N THR A 371 -25.25 -10.02 -1.66
CA THR A 371 -26.51 -10.46 -1.05
C THR A 371 -26.77 -11.95 -1.34
N ILE A 372 -26.76 -12.35 -2.63
CA ILE A 372 -27.18 -13.70 -3.05
C ILE A 372 -26.26 -14.80 -2.46
N ARG A 373 -24.94 -14.58 -2.39
CA ARG A 373 -23.99 -15.56 -1.83
C ARG A 373 -24.34 -15.94 -0.38
N THR A 374 -24.71 -14.94 0.42
CA THR A 374 -25.07 -15.06 1.85
C THR A 374 -26.39 -15.81 2.01
N TRP A 375 -27.38 -15.46 1.18
CA TRP A 375 -28.69 -16.14 1.15
C TRP A 375 -28.57 -17.63 0.78
N ILE A 376 -27.86 -17.96 -0.32
CA ILE A 376 -27.76 -19.35 -0.79
C ILE A 376 -27.00 -20.23 0.21
N LEU A 377 -25.91 -19.73 0.81
CA LEU A 377 -25.18 -20.47 1.84
C LEU A 377 -26.05 -20.74 3.08
N THR A 378 -26.76 -19.72 3.59
CA THR A 378 -27.63 -19.86 4.78
C THR A 378 -28.82 -20.78 4.53
N VAL A 379 -29.47 -20.69 3.36
CA VAL A 379 -30.57 -21.59 2.97
C VAL A 379 -30.08 -23.03 2.77
N GLY A 380 -28.93 -23.22 2.12
CA GLY A 380 -28.29 -24.53 1.92
C GLY A 380 -27.95 -25.22 3.24
N TYR A 381 -27.22 -24.53 4.13
CA TYR A 381 -26.91 -25.01 5.48
C TYR A 381 -28.16 -25.42 6.25
N THR A 382 -29.17 -24.55 6.29
CA THR A 382 -30.37 -24.77 7.10
C THR A 382 -31.21 -25.93 6.60
N THR A 383 -31.32 -26.08 5.27
CA THR A 383 -32.04 -27.19 4.65
C THR A 383 -31.34 -28.53 4.94
N ALA A 384 -30.01 -28.58 4.88
CA ALA A 384 -29.24 -29.79 5.18
C ALA A 384 -29.21 -30.12 6.68
N PHE A 385 -28.80 -29.16 7.52
CA PHE A 385 -28.67 -29.35 8.96
C PHE A 385 -30.02 -29.58 9.63
N GLY A 386 -31.05 -28.80 9.28
CA GLY A 386 -32.42 -28.98 9.79
C GLY A 386 -32.99 -30.36 9.45
N ALA A 387 -32.70 -30.89 8.26
CA ALA A 387 -33.14 -32.22 7.88
C ALA A 387 -32.41 -33.35 8.64
N MET A 388 -31.12 -33.18 8.95
CA MET A 388 -30.39 -34.09 9.85
C MET A 388 -30.92 -33.99 11.29
N PHE A 389 -31.10 -32.77 11.81
CA PHE A 389 -31.65 -32.50 13.13
C PHE A 389 -33.04 -33.15 13.32
N ALA A 390 -33.97 -32.93 12.39
CA ALA A 390 -35.33 -33.47 12.48
C ALA A 390 -35.38 -35.00 12.39
N LYS A 391 -34.42 -35.64 11.72
CA LYS A 391 -34.22 -37.10 11.79
C LYS A 391 -33.77 -37.55 13.18
N THR A 392 -32.74 -36.93 13.74
CA THR A 392 -32.20 -37.30 15.07
C THR A 392 -33.25 -37.06 16.16
N TRP A 393 -34.00 -35.96 16.07
CA TRP A 393 -35.15 -35.67 16.93
C TRP A 393 -36.24 -36.75 16.82
N ARG A 394 -36.59 -37.22 15.61
CA ARG A 394 -37.54 -38.33 15.42
C ARG A 394 -37.08 -39.60 16.14
N VAL A 395 -35.78 -39.90 16.14
CA VAL A 395 -35.23 -41.04 16.89
C VAL A 395 -35.41 -40.79 18.40
N HIS A 396 -34.89 -39.69 18.94
CA HIS A 396 -35.02 -39.38 20.38
C HIS A 396 -36.49 -39.40 20.87
N ALA A 397 -37.42 -38.82 20.10
CA ALA A 397 -38.84 -38.78 20.39
C ALA A 397 -39.52 -40.17 20.36
N ILE A 398 -38.99 -41.15 19.63
CA ILE A 398 -39.49 -42.53 19.65
C ILE A 398 -39.04 -43.24 20.93
N PHE A 399 -37.76 -43.13 21.30
CA PHE A 399 -37.20 -43.89 22.43
C PHE A 399 -37.58 -43.32 23.81
N LYS A 400 -37.78 -42.01 23.94
CA LYS A 400 -38.19 -41.38 25.22
C LYS A 400 -39.68 -41.60 25.56
N ASN A 401 -40.48 -42.15 24.64
CA ASN A 401 -41.92 -42.38 24.84
C ASN A 401 -42.24 -43.76 25.47
N VAL A 402 -41.94 -43.89 26.76
CA VAL A 402 -42.07 -45.13 27.56
C VAL A 402 -43.44 -45.84 27.44
N LYS A 403 -44.54 -45.10 27.19
CA LYS A 403 -45.91 -45.66 27.11
C LYS A 403 -46.28 -46.38 25.80
N MET A 404 -45.32 -46.63 24.89
CA MET A 404 -45.34 -47.64 23.80
C MET A 404 -46.58 -47.77 22.86
N LYS A 405 -47.57 -46.87 22.91
CA LYS A 405 -48.55 -46.73 21.81
C LYS A 405 -47.76 -46.34 20.55
N LYS A 406 -47.76 -47.20 19.52
CA LYS A 406 -47.00 -47.07 18.25
C LYS A 406 -47.40 -45.81 17.46
N LYS A 407 -46.95 -44.63 17.90
CA LYS A 407 -47.26 -43.33 17.32
C LYS A 407 -46.41 -43.12 16.06
N ILE A 408 -46.94 -43.53 14.91
CA ILE A 408 -46.28 -43.35 13.60
C ILE A 408 -46.17 -41.85 13.31
N ILE A 409 -44.97 -41.30 13.56
CA ILE A 409 -44.63 -39.92 13.19
C ILE A 409 -44.51 -39.87 11.65
N LYS A 410 -45.47 -39.24 10.98
CA LYS A 410 -45.43 -39.00 9.52
C LYS A 410 -44.33 -38.00 9.18
N ASP A 411 -43.61 -38.26 8.09
CA ASP A 411 -42.54 -37.39 7.56
C ASP A 411 -43.00 -35.93 7.32
N GLN A 412 -44.29 -35.71 7.03
CA GLN A 412 -44.90 -34.36 6.98
C GLN A 412 -44.62 -33.52 8.23
N LYS A 413 -44.62 -34.12 9.43
CA LYS A 413 -44.33 -33.39 10.68
C LYS A 413 -42.85 -33.04 10.83
N LEU A 414 -41.95 -33.82 10.24
CA LEU A 414 -40.52 -33.47 10.19
C LEU A 414 -40.29 -32.33 9.19
N MET A 415 -40.96 -32.35 8.03
CA MET A 415 -40.86 -31.25 7.06
C MET A 415 -41.36 -29.91 7.62
N VAL A 416 -42.39 -29.92 8.48
CA VAL A 416 -42.84 -28.71 9.20
C VAL A 416 -41.77 -28.18 10.17
N ILE A 417 -41.01 -29.04 10.84
CA ILE A 417 -39.90 -28.62 11.72
C ILE A 417 -38.78 -27.95 10.88
N VAL A 418 -38.39 -28.54 9.76
CA VAL A 418 -37.37 -27.97 8.86
C VAL A 418 -37.86 -26.65 8.24
N GLY A 419 -39.12 -26.59 7.81
CA GLY A 419 -39.74 -25.38 7.27
C GLY A 419 -39.81 -24.25 8.30
N GLY A 420 -40.07 -24.56 9.58
CA GLY A 420 -40.02 -23.59 10.67
C GLY A 420 -38.62 -23.02 10.91
N MET A 421 -37.59 -23.87 10.90
CA MET A 421 -36.18 -23.42 10.98
C MET A 421 -35.80 -22.53 9.79
N LEU A 422 -36.17 -22.94 8.58
CA LEU A 422 -35.96 -22.17 7.36
C LEU A 422 -36.66 -20.80 7.39
N LEU A 423 -37.89 -20.74 7.91
CA LEU A 423 -38.66 -19.50 8.03
C LEU A 423 -37.98 -18.50 8.96
N ILE A 424 -37.41 -18.96 10.09
CA ILE A 424 -36.65 -18.09 11.01
C ILE A 424 -35.44 -17.48 10.28
N ASP A 425 -34.69 -18.27 9.53
CA ASP A 425 -33.55 -17.78 8.74
C ASP A 425 -33.96 -16.80 7.64
N LEU A 426 -35.05 -17.07 6.93
CA LEU A 426 -35.59 -16.14 5.93
C LEU A 426 -36.03 -14.82 6.59
N CYS A 427 -36.67 -14.85 7.76
CA CYS A 427 -37.00 -13.63 8.51
C CYS A 427 -35.74 -12.85 8.92
N ILE A 428 -34.69 -13.52 9.41
CA ILE A 428 -33.42 -12.86 9.78
C ILE A 428 -32.77 -12.20 8.55
N LEU A 429 -32.68 -12.92 7.42
CA LEU A 429 -32.09 -12.41 6.18
C LEU A 429 -32.89 -11.25 5.56
N ILE A 430 -34.22 -11.31 5.62
CA ILE A 430 -35.10 -10.22 5.15
C ILE A 430 -34.92 -8.99 6.05
N CYS A 431 -34.91 -9.15 7.38
CA CYS A 431 -34.69 -8.05 8.30
C CYS A 431 -33.31 -7.41 8.09
N TRP A 432 -32.26 -8.20 7.91
CA TRP A 432 -30.91 -7.71 7.58
C TRP A 432 -30.93 -6.88 6.29
N GLN A 433 -31.49 -7.42 5.20
CA GLN A 433 -31.52 -6.76 3.90
C GLN A 433 -32.37 -5.47 3.88
N VAL A 434 -33.42 -5.39 4.70
CA VAL A 434 -34.29 -4.21 4.78
C VAL A 434 -33.71 -3.11 5.69
N VAL A 435 -33.01 -3.48 6.77
CA VAL A 435 -32.52 -2.53 7.78
C VAL A 435 -31.10 -2.02 7.47
N ASP A 436 -30.17 -2.88 7.07
CA ASP A 436 -28.76 -2.54 6.86
C ASP A 436 -28.17 -3.42 5.73
N PRO A 437 -28.55 -3.21 4.46
CA PRO A 437 -28.15 -4.07 3.34
C PRO A 437 -26.64 -4.07 3.10
N LEU A 438 -26.10 -5.22 2.71
CA LEU A 438 -24.70 -5.38 2.28
C LEU A 438 -24.41 -4.55 1.03
N ARG A 439 -23.38 -3.70 1.08
CA ARG A 439 -22.90 -2.85 -0.03
C ARG A 439 -21.44 -3.13 -0.36
N ARG A 440 -21.00 -2.65 -1.52
CA ARG A 440 -19.59 -2.68 -1.90
C ARG A 440 -18.82 -1.59 -1.14
N THR A 441 -17.83 -2.01 -0.38
CA THR A 441 -16.83 -1.14 0.25
C THR A 441 -15.47 -1.42 -0.39
N VAL A 442 -14.59 -0.40 -0.44
CA VAL A 442 -13.27 -0.51 -1.08
C VAL A 442 -12.20 -0.09 -0.09
N GLU A 443 -11.46 -1.07 0.39
CA GLU A 443 -10.31 -0.86 1.28
C GLU A 443 -9.06 -0.58 0.44
N LYS A 444 -8.20 0.32 0.94
CA LYS A 444 -6.97 0.77 0.25
C LYS A 444 -5.78 0.38 1.10
N TYR A 445 -4.85 -0.38 0.54
CA TYR A 445 -3.59 -0.71 1.20
C TYR A 445 -2.52 0.36 0.90
N ASN A 446 -1.39 0.26 1.61
CA ASN A 446 -0.23 1.12 1.39
C ASN A 446 0.26 1.05 -0.07
N MET A 447 0.87 2.13 -0.56
CA MET A 447 1.41 2.18 -1.92
C MET A 447 2.60 1.21 -2.08
N GLU A 448 2.58 0.45 -3.17
CA GLU A 448 3.61 -0.50 -3.57
C GLU A 448 4.35 0.05 -4.81
N PRO A 449 5.69 -0.01 -4.91
CA PRO A 449 6.40 0.44 -6.11
C PRO A 449 6.17 -0.52 -7.29
N ASP A 450 6.13 0.00 -8.52
CA ASP A 450 5.98 -0.83 -9.72
C ASP A 450 7.08 -1.93 -9.82
N PRO A 451 6.72 -3.23 -9.90
CA PRO A 451 7.69 -4.32 -9.99
C PRO A 451 8.60 -4.29 -11.23
N ALA A 452 8.21 -3.56 -12.28
CA ALA A 452 9.04 -3.34 -13.48
C ALA A 452 9.93 -2.09 -13.37
N GLY A 453 9.99 -1.44 -12.21
CA GLY A 453 10.87 -0.30 -11.92
C GLY A 453 10.47 1.01 -12.60
N ARG A 454 9.26 1.10 -13.18
CA ARG A 454 8.75 2.33 -13.81
C ARG A 454 8.39 3.36 -12.76
N ASP A 455 8.15 4.60 -13.19
CA ASP A 455 7.81 5.72 -12.30
C ASP A 455 6.31 5.77 -11.97
N ILE A 456 5.78 4.62 -11.51
CA ILE A 456 4.37 4.39 -11.19
C ILE A 456 4.29 3.85 -9.76
N SER A 457 3.44 4.46 -8.95
CA SER A 457 3.09 3.97 -7.61
C SER A 457 1.80 3.17 -7.70
N ILE A 458 1.84 1.89 -7.37
CA ILE A 458 0.65 1.04 -7.36
C ILE A 458 -0.09 1.26 -6.05
N LEU A 459 -1.39 1.54 -6.13
CA LEU A 459 -2.29 1.59 -4.97
C LEU A 459 -3.15 0.33 -4.96
N PRO A 460 -2.85 -0.67 -4.10
CA PRO A 460 -3.62 -1.89 -4.04
C PRO A 460 -4.97 -1.63 -3.37
N ILE A 461 -6.04 -2.08 -4.02
CA ILE A 461 -7.40 -2.00 -3.47
C ILE A 461 -8.03 -3.39 -3.35
N LEU A 462 -8.88 -3.57 -2.35
CA LEU A 462 -9.67 -4.79 -2.13
C LEU A 462 -11.14 -4.42 -1.94
N GLU A 463 -12.02 -5.26 -2.47
CA GLU A 463 -13.47 -5.05 -2.43
C GLU A 463 -14.09 -5.97 -1.40
N HIS A 464 -14.77 -5.39 -0.42
CA HIS A 464 -15.51 -6.12 0.60
C HIS A 464 -17.01 -5.86 0.48
N CYS A 465 -17.80 -6.85 0.89
CA CYS A 465 -19.26 -6.76 1.00
C CYS A 465 -19.61 -6.50 2.46
N GLU A 466 -19.83 -5.25 2.84
CA GLU A 466 -20.01 -4.85 4.24
C GLU A 466 -21.20 -3.91 4.41
N ASN A 467 -21.63 -3.77 5.66
CA ASN A 467 -22.69 -2.86 6.09
C ASN A 467 -22.28 -2.27 7.45
N THR A 468 -22.98 -1.23 7.91
CA THR A 468 -22.51 -0.41 9.04
C THR A 468 -22.39 -1.23 10.34
N HIS A 469 -23.24 -2.24 10.54
CA HIS A 469 -23.29 -3.05 11.76
C HIS A 469 -22.96 -4.54 11.52
N MET A 470 -22.04 -4.85 10.59
CA MET A 470 -21.76 -6.24 10.17
C MET A 470 -21.47 -7.19 11.33
N THR A 471 -20.74 -6.74 12.35
CA THR A 471 -20.41 -7.54 13.55
C THR A 471 -21.64 -7.96 14.34
N ILE A 472 -22.67 -7.11 14.42
CA ILE A 472 -23.93 -7.40 15.13
C ILE A 472 -24.74 -8.44 14.33
N TRP A 473 -24.91 -8.24 13.03
CA TRP A 473 -25.66 -9.17 12.17
C TRP A 473 -25.00 -10.55 12.08
N LEU A 474 -23.69 -10.62 11.86
CA LEU A 474 -22.94 -11.88 11.90
C LEU A 474 -23.00 -12.53 13.28
N GLY A 475 -22.92 -11.75 14.36
CA GLY A 475 -23.06 -12.24 15.73
C GLY A 475 -24.41 -12.92 15.99
N ILE A 476 -25.52 -12.28 15.59
CA ILE A 476 -26.87 -12.84 15.70
C ILE A 476 -26.99 -14.15 14.90
N VAL A 477 -26.53 -14.16 13.65
CA VAL A 477 -26.59 -15.35 12.78
C VAL A 477 -25.75 -16.49 13.35
N TYR A 478 -24.49 -16.24 13.73
CA TYR A 478 -23.61 -17.27 14.28
C TYR A 478 -24.05 -17.77 15.65
N ALA A 479 -24.63 -16.92 16.51
CA ALA A 479 -25.22 -17.36 17.78
C ALA A 479 -26.41 -18.31 17.55
N TYR A 480 -27.33 -17.97 16.64
CA TYR A 480 -28.47 -18.82 16.28
C TYR A 480 -28.01 -20.17 15.67
N LYS A 481 -27.05 -20.14 14.72
CA LYS A 481 -26.46 -21.37 14.17
C LYS A 481 -25.75 -22.20 15.24
N GLY A 482 -24.96 -21.57 16.11
CA GLY A 482 -24.26 -22.23 17.20
C GLY A 482 -25.19 -22.95 18.17
N LEU A 483 -26.30 -22.31 18.57
CA LEU A 483 -27.31 -22.92 19.45
C LEU A 483 -28.02 -24.11 18.78
N LEU A 484 -28.42 -23.98 17.50
CA LEU A 484 -28.97 -25.10 16.73
C LEU A 484 -27.96 -26.27 16.62
N MET A 485 -26.69 -25.96 16.40
CA MET A 485 -25.61 -26.92 16.22
C MET A 485 -25.31 -27.68 17.53
N LEU A 486 -25.21 -26.97 18.66
CA LEU A 486 -25.08 -27.55 19.99
C LEU A 486 -26.27 -28.47 20.33
N PHE A 487 -27.51 -28.04 20.03
CA PHE A 487 -28.70 -28.86 20.29
C PHE A 487 -28.77 -30.10 19.37
N GLY A 488 -28.31 -29.98 18.12
CA GLY A 488 -28.15 -31.13 17.22
C GLY A 488 -27.11 -32.14 17.73
N CYS A 489 -25.96 -31.67 18.21
CA CYS A 489 -24.94 -32.50 18.86
C CYS A 489 -25.48 -33.19 20.13
N PHE A 490 -26.25 -32.48 20.96
CA PHE A 490 -26.90 -33.07 22.14
C PHE A 490 -27.87 -34.21 21.77
N LEU A 491 -28.73 -34.02 20.76
CA LEU A 491 -29.62 -35.08 20.29
C LEU A 491 -28.85 -36.25 19.64
N ALA A 492 -27.72 -35.98 18.98
CA ALA A 492 -26.85 -37.01 18.42
C ALA A 492 -26.12 -37.82 19.51
N TRP A 493 -25.84 -37.21 20.67
CA TRP A 493 -25.31 -37.89 21.85
C TRP A 493 -26.36 -38.79 22.50
N GLU A 494 -27.53 -38.24 22.82
CA GLU A 494 -28.67 -38.95 23.41
C GLU A 494 -29.14 -40.18 22.59
N THR A 495 -28.90 -40.18 21.27
CA THR A 495 -29.30 -41.27 20.36
C THR A 495 -28.17 -42.23 19.99
N ARG A 496 -26.93 -41.99 20.46
CA ARG A 496 -25.73 -42.78 20.12
C ARG A 496 -25.83 -44.27 20.49
N ASN A 497 -26.40 -44.59 21.65
CA ASN A 497 -26.42 -45.94 22.20
C ASN A 497 -27.63 -46.78 21.72
N VAL A 498 -28.36 -46.30 20.72
CA VAL A 498 -29.66 -46.84 20.30
C VAL A 498 -29.53 -47.72 19.04
N SER A 499 -29.06 -48.94 19.24
CA SER A 499 -28.57 -49.84 18.18
C SER A 499 -29.59 -50.87 17.64
N ILE A 500 -30.85 -50.46 17.38
CA ILE A 500 -31.78 -51.33 16.63
C ILE A 500 -31.29 -51.47 15.17
N PRO A 501 -31.14 -52.68 14.60
CA PRO A 501 -30.60 -52.87 13.24
C PRO A 501 -31.34 -52.12 12.12
N ALA A 502 -32.66 -51.94 12.27
CA ALA A 502 -33.51 -51.17 11.34
C ALA A 502 -33.33 -49.64 11.45
N LEU A 503 -32.53 -49.16 12.40
CA LEU A 503 -32.33 -47.74 12.72
C LEU A 503 -30.85 -47.30 12.70
N ASN A 504 -29.91 -48.17 12.29
CA ASN A 504 -28.46 -47.88 12.24
C ASN A 504 -28.08 -46.67 11.36
N ASP A 505 -29.01 -46.16 10.55
CA ASP A 505 -28.97 -44.83 9.89
C ASP A 505 -28.64 -43.69 10.88
N SER A 506 -29.15 -43.77 12.12
CA SER A 506 -28.96 -42.74 13.16
C SER A 506 -27.49 -42.52 13.51
N LYS A 507 -26.68 -43.59 13.57
CA LYS A 507 -25.26 -43.52 13.94
C LYS A 507 -24.46 -42.72 12.92
N TYR A 508 -24.70 -42.95 11.62
CA TYR A 508 -24.05 -42.21 10.54
C TYR A 508 -24.49 -40.74 10.51
N ILE A 509 -25.77 -40.45 10.75
CA ILE A 509 -26.27 -39.07 10.84
C ILE A 509 -25.65 -38.34 12.04
N GLY A 510 -25.50 -39.00 13.19
CA GLY A 510 -24.80 -38.44 14.35
C GLY A 510 -23.33 -38.11 14.04
N MET A 511 -22.63 -39.01 13.35
CA MET A 511 -21.26 -38.75 12.86
C MET A 511 -21.20 -37.56 11.89
N SER A 512 -22.16 -37.44 10.96
CA SER A 512 -22.26 -36.28 10.08
C SER A 512 -22.49 -34.98 10.86
N VAL A 513 -23.36 -34.97 11.88
CA VAL A 513 -23.62 -33.78 12.72
C VAL A 513 -22.34 -33.31 13.42
N TYR A 514 -21.53 -34.21 13.98
CA TYR A 514 -20.24 -33.83 14.57
C TYR A 514 -19.23 -33.31 13.54
N ASN A 515 -19.16 -33.94 12.35
CA ASN A 515 -18.30 -33.50 11.25
C ASN A 515 -18.66 -32.09 10.77
N VAL A 516 -19.95 -31.82 10.51
CA VAL A 516 -20.44 -30.48 10.16
C VAL A 516 -20.12 -29.49 11.28
N GLY A 517 -20.35 -29.86 12.54
CA GLY A 517 -20.12 -29.00 13.69
C GLY A 517 -18.68 -28.51 13.80
N ILE A 518 -17.71 -29.42 13.74
CA ILE A 518 -16.28 -29.11 13.81
C ILE A 518 -15.84 -28.26 12.61
N MET A 519 -16.23 -28.66 11.39
CA MET A 519 -15.86 -27.96 10.16
C MET A 519 -16.42 -26.53 10.10
N CYS A 520 -17.65 -26.29 10.59
CA CYS A 520 -18.23 -24.96 10.65
C CYS A 520 -17.53 -24.04 11.66
N ILE A 521 -17.11 -24.55 12.83
CA ILE A 521 -16.35 -23.76 13.82
C ILE A 521 -14.99 -23.34 13.23
N ILE A 522 -14.26 -24.29 12.63
CA ILE A 522 -12.95 -24.02 12.00
C ILE A 522 -13.11 -23.02 10.85
N GLY A 523 -14.08 -23.23 9.96
CA GLY A 523 -14.34 -22.35 8.83
C GLY A 523 -14.69 -20.91 9.24
N ALA A 524 -15.52 -20.73 10.27
CA ALA A 524 -15.87 -19.41 10.77
C ALA A 524 -14.65 -18.68 11.38
N ALA A 525 -13.88 -19.37 12.23
CA ALA A 525 -12.70 -18.80 12.88
C ALA A 525 -11.62 -18.40 11.87
N VAL A 526 -11.29 -19.27 10.92
CA VAL A 526 -10.23 -18.99 9.95
C VAL A 526 -10.66 -17.97 8.89
N SER A 527 -11.95 -17.93 8.52
CA SER A 527 -12.47 -16.88 7.62
C SER A 527 -12.33 -15.48 8.21
N PHE A 528 -12.51 -15.33 9.54
CA PHE A 528 -12.28 -14.05 10.23
C PHE A 528 -10.79 -13.66 10.24
N LEU A 529 -9.89 -14.63 10.46
CA LEU A 529 -8.43 -14.42 10.50
C LEU A 529 -7.77 -14.16 9.13
N THR A 530 -8.48 -14.37 8.01
CA THR A 530 -7.89 -14.33 6.66
C THR A 530 -8.45 -13.23 5.74
N ARG A 531 -9.20 -12.27 6.31
CA ARG A 531 -9.88 -11.15 5.60
C ARG A 531 -8.98 -10.40 4.61
N ASP A 532 -7.74 -10.09 4.96
CA ASP A 532 -6.78 -9.37 4.11
C ASP A 532 -6.20 -10.19 2.94
N GLN A 533 -6.44 -11.50 2.92
CA GLN A 533 -5.84 -12.44 1.98
C GLN A 533 -6.93 -13.18 1.20
N PRO A 534 -7.58 -12.55 0.19
CA PRO A 534 -8.76 -13.11 -0.48
C PRO A 534 -8.52 -14.49 -1.11
N ASN A 535 -7.32 -14.74 -1.63
CA ASN A 535 -6.93 -16.07 -2.15
C ASN A 535 -6.93 -17.16 -1.07
N VAL A 536 -6.47 -16.84 0.14
CA VAL A 536 -6.42 -17.78 1.27
C VAL A 536 -7.82 -17.98 1.86
N GLN A 537 -8.56 -16.88 2.09
CA GLN A 537 -9.92 -16.92 2.59
C GLN A 537 -10.84 -17.75 1.66
N PHE A 538 -10.81 -17.47 0.35
CA PHE A 538 -11.60 -18.21 -0.64
C PHE A 538 -11.24 -19.71 -0.66
N CYS A 539 -9.93 -20.04 -0.67
CA CYS A 539 -9.47 -21.42 -0.65
C CYS A 539 -10.00 -22.19 0.57
N ILE A 540 -9.84 -21.62 1.77
CA ILE A 540 -10.21 -22.30 3.02
C ILE A 540 -11.73 -22.42 3.15
N VAL A 541 -12.50 -21.38 2.82
CA VAL A 541 -13.98 -21.43 2.83
C VAL A 541 -14.50 -22.47 1.83
N ALA A 542 -13.97 -22.49 0.60
CA ALA A 542 -14.35 -23.49 -0.40
C ALA A 542 -14.04 -24.92 0.05
N LEU A 543 -12.82 -25.18 0.55
CA LEU A 543 -12.42 -26.50 1.04
C LEU A 543 -13.28 -26.97 2.23
N VAL A 544 -13.57 -26.08 3.19
CA VAL A 544 -14.47 -26.40 4.32
C VAL A 544 -15.85 -26.80 3.82
N ILE A 545 -16.45 -26.06 2.88
CA ILE A 545 -17.78 -26.40 2.32
C ILE A 545 -17.72 -27.73 1.54
N ILE A 546 -16.67 -27.96 0.75
CA ILE A 546 -16.49 -29.19 -0.04
C ILE A 546 -16.34 -30.41 0.88
N PHE A 547 -15.44 -30.38 1.85
CA PHE A 547 -15.24 -31.52 2.77
C PHE A 547 -16.48 -31.75 3.65
N CYS A 548 -17.05 -30.70 4.21
CA CYS A 548 -18.27 -30.77 5.03
C CYS A 548 -19.43 -31.43 4.26
N SER A 549 -19.67 -31.00 3.02
CA SER A 549 -20.74 -31.53 2.16
C SER A 549 -20.46 -32.96 1.69
N THR A 550 -19.24 -33.23 1.19
CA THR A 550 -18.85 -34.53 0.63
C THR A 550 -18.88 -35.62 1.70
N ILE A 551 -18.26 -35.37 2.87
CA ILE A 551 -18.23 -36.35 3.97
C ILE A 551 -19.65 -36.63 4.48
N THR A 552 -20.51 -35.61 4.60
CA THR A 552 -21.91 -35.77 5.01
C THR A 552 -22.70 -36.64 4.04
N LEU A 553 -22.58 -36.40 2.73
CA LEU A 553 -23.24 -37.22 1.70
C LEU A 553 -22.70 -38.66 1.70
N CYS A 554 -21.38 -38.85 1.77
CA CYS A 554 -20.77 -40.17 1.80
C CYS A 554 -21.22 -40.98 3.02
N LEU A 555 -21.17 -40.43 4.23
CA LEU A 555 -21.62 -41.09 5.46
C LEU A 555 -23.11 -41.47 5.41
N VAL A 556 -23.97 -40.60 4.86
CA VAL A 556 -25.42 -40.84 4.83
C VAL A 556 -25.82 -41.83 3.71
N PHE A 557 -25.13 -41.87 2.57
CA PHE A 557 -25.58 -42.65 1.39
C PHE A 557 -24.73 -43.88 1.04
N VAL A 558 -23.42 -43.88 1.27
CA VAL A 558 -22.55 -45.02 0.88
C VAL A 558 -22.92 -46.32 1.63
N PRO A 559 -23.19 -46.33 2.95
CA PRO A 559 -23.61 -47.55 3.65
C PRO A 559 -24.91 -48.14 3.07
N LYS A 560 -25.84 -47.28 2.62
CA LYS A 560 -27.11 -47.69 2.01
C LYS A 560 -26.90 -48.30 0.62
N LEU A 561 -26.02 -47.70 -0.19
CA LEU A 561 -25.66 -48.18 -1.52
C LEU A 561 -24.98 -49.55 -1.45
N ILE A 562 -24.02 -49.73 -0.54
CA ILE A 562 -23.35 -51.02 -0.30
C ILE A 562 -24.37 -52.07 0.16
N THR A 563 -25.18 -51.77 1.19
CA THR A 563 -26.17 -52.73 1.73
C THR A 563 -27.15 -53.21 0.65
N LEU A 564 -27.62 -52.31 -0.22
CA LEU A 564 -28.53 -52.65 -1.32
C LEU A 564 -27.85 -53.51 -2.40
N LYS A 565 -26.56 -53.28 -2.69
CA LYS A 565 -25.80 -54.04 -3.70
C LYS A 565 -25.39 -55.43 -3.21
N THR A 566 -25.01 -55.57 -1.93
CA THR A 566 -24.50 -56.83 -1.39
C THR A 566 -25.60 -57.82 -0.98
N ASN A 567 -26.78 -57.34 -0.55
CA ASN A 567 -27.86 -58.22 -0.06
C ASN A 567 -29.25 -57.77 -0.53
N PRO A 568 -29.65 -58.05 -1.80
CA PRO A 568 -31.01 -57.77 -2.29
C PRO A 568 -32.10 -58.45 -1.43
N ASP A 569 -31.91 -59.72 -1.05
CA ASP A 569 -32.94 -60.47 -0.30
C ASP A 569 -33.07 -60.09 1.17
N ALA A 570 -32.01 -59.53 1.78
CA ALA A 570 -32.08 -59.04 3.16
C ALA A 570 -32.96 -57.79 3.30
N ALA A 571 -33.15 -57.01 2.22
CA ALA A 571 -34.11 -55.92 2.18
C ALA A 571 -35.57 -56.43 2.19
N THR A 572 -35.80 -57.64 1.67
CA THR A 572 -37.12 -58.25 1.47
C THR A 572 -37.56 -59.08 2.67
N ARG A 573 -36.66 -59.88 3.26
CA ARG A 573 -37.02 -60.91 4.26
C ARG A 573 -37.62 -60.31 5.55
N ASN A 574 -38.81 -60.76 5.91
CA ASN A 574 -39.51 -60.32 7.13
C ASN A 574 -38.96 -61.00 8.39
N ARG A 575 -37.88 -60.46 8.96
CA ARG A 575 -37.67 -60.56 10.41
C ARG A 575 -38.68 -59.64 11.10
N GLY A 576 -39.76 -60.23 11.63
CA GLY A 576 -40.67 -59.52 12.53
C GLY A 576 -39.96 -59.15 13.83
N LEU A 577 -40.47 -58.14 14.55
CA LEU A 577 -39.95 -57.81 15.88
C LEU A 577 -40.41 -58.90 16.87
N GLN A 578 -39.54 -59.87 17.14
CA GLN A 578 -39.59 -60.58 18.42
C GLN A 578 -39.03 -59.64 19.49
N PHE A 579 -39.93 -58.96 20.19
CA PHE A 579 -39.65 -58.42 21.52
C PHE A 579 -39.67 -59.62 22.47
N THR A 580 -38.54 -59.98 23.07
CA THR A 580 -38.46 -61.09 24.02
C THR A 580 -39.10 -60.67 25.35
N GLN A 581 -40.42 -60.80 25.44
CA GLN A 581 -41.17 -60.58 26.67
C GLN A 581 -41.27 -61.90 27.44
N ASN A 582 -40.67 -61.95 28.63
CA ASN A 582 -40.71 -63.15 29.48
C ASN A 582 -42.15 -63.42 29.96
N GLN A 583 -42.73 -64.53 29.53
CA GLN A 583 -43.88 -65.19 30.17
C GLN A 583 -43.51 -66.64 30.50
N LYS A 584 -44.02 -67.13 31.65
CA LYS A 584 -43.86 -68.52 32.11
C LYS A 584 -44.98 -69.40 31.55
N LYS A 585 -44.81 -70.73 31.70
CA LYS A 585 -45.78 -71.82 31.50
C LYS A 585 -46.06 -72.16 30.02
N ASP A 586 -46.26 -73.43 29.63
CA ASP A 586 -46.17 -74.74 30.32
C ASP A 586 -45.71 -75.81 29.32
N ASP A 587 -45.38 -77.02 29.79
CA ASP A 587 -44.99 -78.17 28.96
C ASP A 587 -46.14 -78.72 28.09
N SER A 588 -45.84 -79.11 26.84
CA SER A 588 -46.13 -80.48 26.34
C SER A 588 -45.65 -80.76 24.90
N LYS A 589 -45.47 -82.05 24.64
CA LYS A 589 -44.91 -82.70 23.45
C LYS A 589 -45.74 -82.47 22.17
N THR A 590 -45.10 -82.42 20.99
CA THR A 590 -45.15 -83.50 19.96
C THR A 590 -44.31 -83.17 18.70
N SER A 591 -43.82 -84.24 18.07
CA SER A 591 -43.05 -84.43 16.82
C SER A 591 -43.52 -83.65 15.56
N THR A 592 -42.80 -83.58 14.42
CA THR A 592 -41.61 -84.31 13.94
C THR A 592 -40.83 -83.48 12.87
N SER A 593 -39.56 -83.83 12.61
CA SER A 593 -38.82 -83.71 11.32
C SER A 593 -38.93 -82.42 10.48
N VAL A 594 -37.82 -81.68 10.30
CA VAL A 594 -36.88 -81.81 9.13
C VAL A 594 -35.55 -81.10 9.50
N THR A 595 -34.52 -81.85 9.92
CA THR A 595 -33.18 -81.28 10.21
C THR A 595 -32.04 -82.26 9.88
N SER A 596 -31.66 -82.36 8.61
CA SER A 596 -30.49 -83.15 8.16
C SER A 596 -29.36 -82.32 7.53
N VAL A 597 -29.57 -81.03 7.27
CA VAL A 597 -28.61 -80.17 6.55
C VAL A 597 -27.84 -79.21 7.48
N ASN A 598 -28.46 -78.73 8.56
CA ASN A 598 -27.83 -77.74 9.45
C ASN A 598 -26.75 -78.33 10.38
N GLN A 599 -26.81 -79.63 10.67
CA GLN A 599 -26.01 -80.26 11.74
C GLN A 599 -24.51 -80.39 11.41
N ALA A 600 -24.15 -80.40 10.12
CA ALA A 600 -22.76 -80.37 9.66
C ALA A 600 -22.13 -78.96 9.71
N SER A 601 -22.94 -77.91 9.85
CA SER A 601 -22.46 -76.53 10.00
C SER A 601 -22.19 -76.16 11.45
N THR A 602 -23.01 -76.64 12.39
CA THR A 602 -22.80 -76.40 13.83
C THR A 602 -21.60 -77.16 14.37
N SER A 603 -21.41 -78.43 14.00
CA SER A 603 -20.27 -79.23 14.50
C SER A 603 -18.89 -78.67 14.09
N ARG A 604 -18.77 -78.10 12.88
CA ARG A 604 -17.56 -77.37 12.47
C ARG A 604 -17.36 -76.06 13.24
N LEU A 605 -18.43 -75.37 13.61
CA LEU A 605 -18.33 -74.14 14.41
C LEU A 605 -17.92 -74.45 15.86
N GLU A 606 -18.50 -75.49 16.45
CA GLU A 606 -18.16 -76.00 17.79
C GLU A 606 -16.69 -76.46 17.88
N GLY A 607 -16.19 -77.16 16.85
CA GLY A 607 -14.78 -77.53 16.74
C GLY A 607 -13.84 -76.33 16.68
N LEU A 608 -14.13 -75.33 15.84
CA LEU A 608 -13.33 -74.10 15.76
C LEU A 608 -13.40 -73.24 17.04
N GLN A 609 -14.49 -73.35 17.82
CA GLN A 609 -14.59 -72.73 19.14
C GLN A 609 -13.77 -73.46 20.21
N SER A 610 -13.71 -74.80 20.19
CA SER A 610 -12.89 -75.56 21.15
C SER A 610 -11.39 -75.40 20.87
N GLU A 611 -10.96 -75.35 19.61
CA GLU A 611 -9.58 -74.98 19.23
C GLU A 611 -9.22 -73.57 19.70
N ASN A 612 -10.12 -72.58 19.52
CA ASN A 612 -9.90 -71.22 20.02
C ASN A 612 -9.75 -71.18 21.55
N HIS A 613 -10.48 -72.02 22.27
CA HIS A 613 -10.40 -72.10 23.72
C HIS A 613 -9.08 -72.77 24.17
N GLN A 614 -8.66 -73.87 23.53
CA GLN A 614 -7.38 -74.53 23.81
C GLN A 614 -6.18 -73.62 23.50
N LEU A 615 -6.21 -72.87 22.40
CA LEU A 615 -5.16 -71.91 22.05
C LEU A 615 -5.06 -70.78 23.09
N ARG A 616 -6.19 -70.28 23.61
CA ARG A 616 -6.21 -69.29 24.70
C ARG A 616 -5.63 -69.84 26.00
N MET A 617 -5.96 -71.07 26.37
CA MET A 617 -5.37 -71.75 27.53
C MET A 617 -3.85 -71.86 27.39
N LYS A 618 -3.34 -72.30 26.23
CA LYS A 618 -1.90 -72.38 25.95
C LYS A 618 -1.18 -71.04 25.99
N ILE A 619 -1.82 -69.95 25.55
CA ILE A 619 -1.25 -68.60 25.68
C ILE A 619 -1.09 -68.24 27.17
N THR A 620 -2.14 -68.42 28.00
CA THR A 620 -2.04 -68.15 29.44
C THR A 620 -1.10 -69.09 30.21
N GLU A 621 -0.83 -70.27 29.67
CA GLU A 621 0.17 -71.22 30.20
C GLU A 621 1.59 -70.77 29.84
N LEU A 622 1.83 -70.32 28.59
CA LEU A 622 3.10 -69.73 28.17
C LEU A 622 3.40 -68.40 28.88
N ASP A 623 2.41 -67.53 29.07
CA ASP A 623 2.59 -66.26 29.81
C ASP A 623 3.03 -66.53 31.25
N LYS A 624 2.45 -67.55 31.92
CA LYS A 624 2.90 -67.98 33.24
C LYS A 624 4.31 -68.57 33.26
N ALA A 625 4.64 -69.42 32.28
CA ALA A 625 5.98 -69.98 32.17
C ALA A 625 7.03 -68.89 31.89
N LEU A 626 6.67 -67.86 31.13
CA LEU A 626 7.51 -66.70 30.88
C LEU A 626 7.70 -65.87 32.16
N GLU A 627 6.62 -65.63 32.91
CA GLU A 627 6.65 -64.91 34.20
C GLU A 627 7.52 -65.65 35.24
N GLU A 628 7.36 -66.97 35.36
CA GLU A 628 8.19 -67.84 36.21
C GLU A 628 9.67 -67.82 35.81
N VAL A 629 9.99 -67.92 34.50
CA VAL A 629 11.37 -67.81 34.01
C VAL A 629 11.94 -66.42 34.28
N THR A 630 11.17 -65.34 34.15
CA THR A 630 11.65 -64.00 34.51
C THR A 630 11.88 -63.82 36.01
N MET A 631 11.08 -64.45 36.88
CA MET A 631 11.36 -64.47 38.32
C MET A 631 12.63 -65.26 38.65
N GLN A 632 12.81 -66.44 38.05
CA GLN A 632 14.02 -67.25 38.26
C GLN A 632 15.31 -66.56 37.77
N LEU A 633 15.21 -65.70 36.74
CA LEU A 633 16.32 -64.88 36.25
C LEU A 633 16.66 -63.66 37.14
N GLN A 634 15.86 -63.36 38.16
CA GLN A 634 15.99 -62.15 38.98
C GLN A 634 16.61 -62.40 40.36
N ASP A 635 16.71 -63.65 40.81
CA ASP A 635 17.01 -64.03 42.20
C ASP A 635 18.39 -64.73 42.38
N THR A 636 19.30 -64.60 41.40
CA THR A 636 20.66 -65.21 41.44
C THR A 636 21.76 -64.14 41.58
N PRO A 637 22.42 -64.01 42.76
CA PRO A 637 23.42 -62.96 42.96
C PRO A 637 24.82 -63.32 42.42
N GLU A 638 25.37 -62.37 41.66
CA GLU A 638 26.79 -62.13 41.32
C GLU A 638 27.71 -63.29 40.90
N LYS A 639 28.17 -63.25 39.63
CA LYS A 639 29.61 -63.15 39.36
C LYS A 639 29.97 -62.49 38.01
N THR A 640 30.47 -61.27 38.16
CA THR A 640 31.32 -60.43 37.30
C THR A 640 32.01 -61.02 36.04
N THR A 641 31.92 -60.23 34.97
CA THR A 641 32.88 -60.00 33.85
C THR A 641 32.77 -60.82 32.54
N TYR A 642 33.10 -60.11 31.45
CA TYR A 642 33.30 -60.53 30.05
C TYR A 642 32.06 -60.72 29.16
N ILE A 643 32.27 -60.40 27.86
CA ILE A 643 31.34 -60.53 26.72
C ILE A 643 30.03 -59.73 26.84
N LYS A 644 30.15 -58.39 26.91
CA LYS A 644 29.12 -57.49 26.37
C LYS A 644 29.69 -56.31 25.57
N GLN A 645 30.69 -56.63 24.78
CA GLN A 645 31.27 -55.81 23.72
C GLN A 645 30.93 -56.51 22.38
N ASN A 646 30.76 -55.76 21.28
CA ASN A 646 30.54 -56.27 19.92
C ASN A 646 29.14 -56.84 19.55
N HIS A 647 28.02 -56.28 20.05
CA HIS A 647 26.72 -56.48 19.35
C HIS A 647 25.65 -55.37 19.49
N TYR A 648 26.08 -54.10 19.54
CA TYR A 648 25.22 -52.94 19.26
C TYR A 648 25.87 -51.95 18.27
N GLN A 649 26.92 -52.40 17.56
CA GLN A 649 27.72 -51.59 16.65
C GLN A 649 27.23 -51.65 15.20
N GLU A 650 26.68 -52.79 14.76
CA GLU A 650 26.42 -53.07 13.33
C GLU A 650 25.05 -52.63 12.79
N LEU A 651 24.09 -52.25 13.64
CA LEU A 651 22.73 -51.90 13.17
C LEU A 651 22.53 -50.42 12.84
N ASN A 652 23.43 -49.53 13.28
CA ASN A 652 23.36 -48.09 13.00
C ASN A 652 24.13 -47.69 11.72
N ASP A 653 25.14 -48.45 11.31
CA ASP A 653 26.01 -48.11 10.16
C ASP A 653 25.38 -48.36 8.77
N ILE A 654 24.12 -48.84 8.72
CA ILE A 654 23.40 -49.14 7.47
C ILE A 654 22.46 -47.99 7.04
N LEU A 655 22.27 -46.93 7.84
CA LEU A 655 21.25 -45.90 7.58
C LEU A 655 21.72 -44.43 7.49
N SER A 656 23.03 -44.14 7.47
CA SER A 656 23.52 -42.78 7.17
C SER A 656 24.85 -42.71 6.41
N ILE A 657 24.85 -43.13 5.13
CA ILE A 657 25.85 -42.64 4.18
C ILE A 657 25.40 -41.26 3.66
N ARG A 658 26.27 -40.25 3.87
CA ARG A 658 26.10 -38.79 3.64
C ARG A 658 25.21 -38.07 4.66
N ASN A 659 25.64 -36.96 5.29
CA ASN A 659 26.94 -36.27 5.23
C ASN A 659 27.28 -35.52 6.54
N PHE A 660 28.40 -35.92 7.16
CA PHE A 660 29.52 -35.08 7.63
C PHE A 660 29.33 -33.73 8.37
N THR A 661 29.77 -33.76 9.63
CA THR A 661 30.59 -32.77 10.40
C THR A 661 30.10 -31.36 10.77
N GLU A 662 29.84 -31.14 12.07
CA GLU A 662 30.80 -30.60 13.10
C GLU A 662 31.79 -29.46 12.75
N SER A 663 32.26 -28.59 13.67
CA SER A 663 32.18 -28.53 15.17
C SER A 663 32.43 -27.10 15.73
N LYS A 664 32.42 -26.96 17.08
CA LYS A 664 32.90 -25.85 17.95
C LYS A 664 32.06 -24.57 18.04
N ASP A 665 31.92 -23.86 19.18
CA ASP A 665 32.15 -24.05 20.64
C ASP A 665 31.18 -23.04 21.34
N GLY A 666 30.81 -23.05 22.64
CA GLY A 666 31.02 -23.96 23.78
C GLY A 666 30.56 -23.33 25.12
N GLU A 667 30.24 -24.16 26.13
CA GLU A 667 30.03 -23.86 27.58
C GLU A 667 28.81 -23.00 28.05
N LYS A 668 27.88 -23.53 28.88
CA LYS A 668 27.76 -23.57 30.39
C LYS A 668 27.26 -22.25 31.04
N THR A 669 26.44 -22.19 32.12
CA THR A 669 25.72 -23.18 32.97
C THR A 669 24.69 -22.49 33.90
N VAL A 670 23.66 -23.24 34.37
CA VAL A 670 23.00 -23.12 35.71
C VAL A 670 22.12 -21.87 36.01
N LEU A 671 21.04 -21.89 36.82
CA LEU A 671 20.03 -22.90 37.23
C LEU A 671 18.97 -22.23 38.15
N LYS A 672 17.66 -22.55 38.00
CA LYS A 672 16.57 -22.37 39.03
C LYS A 672 16.22 -20.92 39.47
N ASN A 673 15.03 -20.57 40.00
CA ASN A 673 13.67 -21.14 39.95
C ASN A 673 12.63 -20.16 40.56
N HIS A 674 11.32 -20.41 40.35
CA HIS A 674 10.16 -19.98 41.19
C HIS A 674 9.83 -18.46 41.25
N LEU A 675 8.59 -18.01 41.55
CA LEU A 675 7.27 -18.66 41.69
C LEU A 675 6.15 -17.67 41.26
N ASP A 676 4.92 -18.17 41.08
CA ASP A 676 3.71 -17.41 40.72
C ASP A 676 3.26 -16.37 41.78
N GLN A 677 2.60 -15.28 41.36
CA GLN A 677 1.20 -14.93 41.76
C GLN A 677 0.70 -13.59 41.16
N ASN A 678 -0.64 -13.48 41.08
CA ASN A 678 -1.45 -12.29 40.73
C ASN A 678 -2.87 -12.59 41.29
N PRO A 679 -3.60 -11.69 42.01
CA PRO A 679 -4.41 -10.68 41.29
C PRO A 679 -4.78 -9.34 42.02
N GLN A 680 -5.18 -8.35 41.20
CA GLN A 680 -6.32 -7.41 41.37
C GLN A 680 -6.33 -6.16 42.29
N ALA A 681 -6.67 -5.03 41.62
CA ALA A 681 -7.58 -3.94 42.03
C ALA A 681 -7.08 -2.87 43.05
N GLN A 682 -7.66 -1.66 43.20
CA GLN A 682 -8.91 -1.04 42.69
C GLN A 682 -8.75 0.47 42.33
N TRP A 683 -9.53 0.98 41.34
CA TRP A 683 -10.37 2.23 41.29
C TRP A 683 -9.68 3.60 41.63
N ASN A 684 -10.04 4.81 41.17
CA ASN A 684 -11.12 5.49 40.40
C ASN A 684 -10.52 6.84 39.88
N THR A 685 -11.04 7.72 39.00
CA THR A 685 -12.10 7.86 37.95
C THR A 685 -11.65 9.06 37.06
N THR A 686 -12.38 9.89 36.28
CA THR A 686 -13.82 10.19 36.04
C THR A 686 -13.97 10.85 34.65
N GLU A 687 -15.19 10.91 34.10
CA GLU A 687 -15.51 11.54 32.80
C GLU A 687 -15.76 13.06 32.88
N SER A 688 -15.64 13.79 31.77
CA SER A 688 -16.80 14.34 31.02
C SER A 688 -16.41 15.43 30.00
N SER A 689 -17.38 15.91 29.22
CA SER A 689 -17.20 16.79 28.05
C SER A 689 -17.85 18.17 28.21
N ARG A 690 -17.34 19.19 27.49
CA ARG A 690 -18.14 19.97 26.51
C ARG A 690 -17.40 21.14 25.82
N THR A 691 -17.90 21.42 24.62
CA THR A 691 -17.81 22.63 23.79
C THR A 691 -17.81 23.98 24.55
N SER A 692 -17.15 25.02 24.02
CA SER A 692 -17.79 25.99 23.11
C SER A 692 -16.94 27.23 22.74
N LYS A 693 -17.35 27.86 21.61
CA LYS A 693 -17.21 29.27 21.22
C LYS A 693 -15.87 29.85 20.72
N ASP A 694 -16.06 30.77 19.79
CA ASP A 694 -15.12 31.59 19.04
C ASP A 694 -14.65 32.81 19.85
N PHE A 695 -13.54 33.40 19.42
CA PHE A 695 -13.33 34.85 19.52
C PHE A 695 -12.71 35.37 18.22
N ILE A 696 -13.18 36.54 17.77
CA ILE A 696 -12.66 37.30 16.64
C ILE A 696 -12.00 38.56 17.23
N GLU A 697 -10.70 38.72 17.03
CA GLU A 697 -9.94 39.93 17.35
C GLU A 697 -8.77 40.07 16.34
N ASP A 698 -8.36 41.26 15.93
CA ASP A 698 -9.14 42.49 15.66
C ASP A 698 -8.37 43.29 14.57
N ILE A 699 -9.07 44.07 13.76
CA ILE A 699 -8.51 44.77 12.59
C ILE A 699 -7.88 46.12 12.94
N ASN A 700 -7.97 46.56 14.21
CA ASN A 700 -7.57 47.91 14.65
C ASN A 700 -6.43 47.96 15.69
N SER A 701 -5.32 47.23 15.47
CA SER A 701 -4.08 47.49 16.23
C SER A 701 -3.39 48.78 15.74
N PRO A 702 -2.98 49.72 16.63
CA PRO A 702 -2.45 51.03 16.21
C PRO A 702 -1.16 50.99 15.39
N GLU A 703 -0.39 49.90 15.45
CA GLU A 703 0.95 49.80 14.85
C GLU A 703 0.93 49.68 13.32
N HIS A 704 -0.21 49.35 12.72
CA HIS A 704 -0.33 49.17 11.26
C HIS A 704 -0.74 50.43 10.47
N ILE A 705 -1.06 51.55 11.15
CA ILE A 705 -1.62 52.76 10.51
C ILE A 705 -0.55 53.83 10.19
N GLN A 706 0.74 53.60 10.48
CA GLN A 706 1.81 54.59 10.26
C GLN A 706 2.87 54.21 9.21
N ARG A 707 2.48 53.67 8.04
CA ARG A 707 3.38 53.63 6.85
C ARG A 707 2.70 53.62 5.47
N ARG A 708 1.61 54.39 5.28
CA ARG A 708 1.07 54.75 3.95
C ARG A 708 0.66 56.24 3.83
N LEU A 709 1.63 57.16 3.89
CA LEU A 709 1.68 58.36 3.02
C LEU A 709 2.99 59.15 3.25
N SER A 710 3.93 59.10 2.31
CA SER A 710 5.06 60.05 2.22
C SER A 710 5.77 59.92 0.86
N LEU A 711 5.11 60.37 -0.20
CA LEU A 711 5.72 60.58 -1.52
C LEU A 711 6.53 61.88 -1.49
N GLN A 712 7.88 61.81 -1.49
CA GLN A 712 8.71 62.78 -2.20
C GLN A 712 10.18 62.34 -2.35
N LEU A 713 10.77 62.78 -3.47
CA LEU A 713 12.16 62.61 -3.91
C LEU A 713 13.06 63.69 -3.28
N PRO A 714 14.39 63.48 -3.16
CA PRO A 714 15.27 63.70 -4.32
C PRO A 714 16.38 62.66 -4.53
N ILE A 715 17.21 62.90 -5.55
CA ILE A 715 18.16 61.96 -6.18
C ILE A 715 19.60 62.48 -6.03
N LEU A 716 20.57 61.58 -6.24
CA LEU A 716 21.93 61.82 -6.74
C LEU A 716 23.02 62.19 -5.71
N HIS A 717 24.01 61.30 -5.55
CA HIS A 717 25.44 61.58 -5.80
C HIS A 717 26.29 60.30 -5.65
N HIS A 718 26.94 59.87 -6.74
CA HIS A 718 28.27 59.20 -6.83
C HIS A 718 28.38 58.35 -8.12
N ALA A 719 28.64 59.01 -9.26
CA ALA A 719 28.94 58.36 -10.53
C ALA A 719 29.76 59.27 -11.49
N TYR A 720 30.81 59.93 -11.01
CA TYR A 720 31.76 60.68 -11.86
C TYR A 720 33.16 60.76 -11.24
N LEU A 721 34.11 59.99 -11.80
CA LEU A 721 35.52 60.33 -12.10
C LEU A 721 36.43 59.08 -12.08
N PRO A 722 36.98 58.66 -13.22
CA PRO A 722 38.18 57.84 -13.29
C PRO A 722 39.46 58.69 -13.42
N SER A 723 40.60 58.10 -13.07
CA SER A 723 41.96 58.47 -13.48
C SER A 723 42.53 59.84 -13.03
N ILE A 724 43.38 59.81 -12.00
CA ILE A 724 44.70 60.50 -11.93
C ILE A 724 45.50 59.89 -10.76
N GLY A 725 46.81 59.69 -10.96
CA GLY A 725 47.81 59.49 -9.89
C GLY A 725 47.76 58.16 -9.12
N GLY A 726 48.74 57.28 -9.39
CA GLY A 726 49.06 56.16 -8.48
C GLY A 726 50.13 56.57 -7.47
N VAL A 727 50.02 56.06 -6.23
CA VAL A 727 51.09 56.05 -5.22
C VAL A 727 50.96 54.75 -4.42
N ASP A 728 52.06 54.03 -4.22
CA ASP A 728 52.07 52.80 -3.41
C ASP A 728 51.89 53.09 -1.91
N ALA A 729 51.18 52.20 -1.20
CA ALA A 729 50.94 52.32 0.24
C ALA A 729 50.93 50.95 0.95
N SER A 730 52.06 50.25 0.93
CA SER A 730 52.29 49.06 1.76
C SER A 730 52.44 49.43 3.24
N CYS A 731 51.52 48.96 4.10
CA CYS A 731 51.73 48.73 5.54
C CYS A 731 50.78 47.59 5.98
N ALA A 732 51.22 46.44 6.50
CA ALA A 732 52.11 46.19 7.64
C ALA A 732 51.44 46.47 9.00
N SER A 733 51.16 45.41 9.75
CA SER A 733 50.62 45.44 11.11
C SER A 733 51.67 45.87 12.15
N PRO A 734 51.26 46.51 13.26
CA PRO A 734 52.00 46.48 14.51
C PRO A 734 51.27 45.67 15.60
N CYS A 735 52.04 45.06 16.50
CA CYS A 735 51.55 44.15 17.54
C CYS A 735 51.25 44.84 18.88
N VAL A 736 50.56 44.06 19.73
CA VAL A 736 50.26 44.32 21.16
C VAL A 736 51.47 44.79 21.98
N SER A 737 51.25 45.76 22.88
CA SER A 737 51.94 45.88 24.18
C SER A 737 51.14 46.78 25.17
N PRO A 738 50.97 46.41 26.46
CA PRO A 738 50.15 47.18 27.42
C PRO A 738 50.97 47.92 28.50
N SER A 739 50.45 49.01 29.08
CA SER A 739 50.77 49.46 30.46
C SER A 739 49.95 50.67 30.95
N ALA A 740 49.94 50.85 32.28
CA ALA A 740 49.55 52.05 33.05
C ALA A 740 48.05 52.45 33.15
N SER A 741 47.74 53.19 34.23
CA SER A 741 46.41 53.51 34.79
C SER A 741 46.56 54.72 35.75
N PRO A 742 45.53 55.20 36.48
CA PRO A 742 44.32 55.89 36.02
C PRO A 742 44.24 57.36 36.52
N ARG A 743 43.30 58.17 35.99
CA ARG A 743 42.75 59.34 36.71
C ARG A 743 41.23 59.52 36.47
N HIS A 744 40.50 59.82 37.54
CA HIS A 744 39.04 59.98 37.55
C HIS A 744 38.57 61.36 37.07
N ARG A 745 37.37 61.39 36.49
CA ARG A 745 36.31 62.34 36.89
C ARG A 745 34.91 61.69 36.70
N HIS A 746 34.03 61.87 37.68
CA HIS A 746 32.60 61.53 37.61
C HIS A 746 31.82 62.68 36.92
N VAL A 747 30.53 62.63 36.57
CA VAL A 747 29.33 61.86 37.04
C VAL A 747 28.37 61.61 35.82
N PRO A 748 27.18 60.95 35.94
CA PRO A 748 26.53 60.19 34.84
C PRO A 748 25.06 60.65 34.60
N PRO A 749 24.02 59.79 34.35
CA PRO A 749 23.86 58.61 33.48
C PRO A 749 22.64 58.70 32.51
N SER A 750 22.58 57.85 31.46
CA SER A 750 21.30 57.26 31.00
C SER A 750 21.48 55.97 30.18
N PHE A 751 21.02 54.85 30.77
CA PHE A 751 20.60 53.54 30.22
C PHE A 751 21.22 52.93 28.94
N ARG A 752 21.77 51.72 29.12
CA ARG A 752 21.92 50.68 28.08
C ARG A 752 20.60 49.91 27.90
N VAL A 753 20.39 49.31 26.72
CA VAL A 753 20.08 47.87 26.60
C VAL A 753 20.88 47.32 25.41
N MET A 754 21.30 46.05 25.50
CA MET A 754 21.97 45.29 24.45
C MET A 754 21.14 44.01 24.24
N VAL A 755 20.93 43.58 22.98
CA VAL A 755 20.28 42.29 22.68
C VAL A 755 21.23 41.43 21.86
N SER A 756 21.70 40.36 22.48
CA SER A 756 22.41 39.26 21.83
C SER A 756 21.42 38.32 21.14
N GLY A 757 21.78 37.80 19.96
CA GLY A 757 20.99 36.77 19.29
C GLY A 757 21.08 35.40 19.96
N LEU A 758 20.06 34.57 19.68
CA LEU A 758 20.00 33.12 19.82
C LEU A 758 19.46 32.56 18.49
#